data_AF-A0A5N5FJ74-F1
#
_entry.id   AF-A0A5N5FJ74-F1
#
_cell.length_a   1.000
_cell.length_b   1.000
_cell.length_c   1.000
_cell.angle_alpha   90.00
_cell.angle_beta   90.00
_cell.angle_gamma   90.00
#
_symmetry.space_group_name_H-M   'P 1'
#
loop_
_entity.id
_entity.type
_entity.pdbx_description
1 polymer ?
#
loop_
_entity_poly.entity_id
_entity_poly.type
_entity_poly.pdbx_seq_one_letter_code
_entity_poly.pdbx_strand_id
1 'polypeptide(L)'
;MGSKKRSSTSMEAAADAVFDDGGFSNLKKSKKGKIKQETAEASAPSSSTATTAVKPMERQKKRKALDKVRRLHTEETKPKEPKTMEVQLTTEVPASSSTSGILPEFHVGVFKDLASGDGSVREAAAEALAMELVAVQRAYDGLENKELVEGGVKMEAEKDDGLNDCAPSLRYAVRRLIRGVSSSRECARQGFALGLTILVSTIPSIKVKSLLKLIVDFLEVSSSMKGQEQRDHLLGRLFAYGAIARSGRLAEEWVSDRNTPLIKEFTSLLIALASKKRYLQEPVVSVIVDLIEKLHSEALLNHILEAPGLNQWFEGAIQIGNPDALLLALKIREKTLIESSSFGNLLPVPFSPDKLFSADHLSSLANCLKESTFCQPRVHNVWPVLVYMLLPDRVLQAEDASSVSNSLKRPKKNRKSSSSDEEIAKNFQCFCEVIIEGSLLTSSHDRKHLAFDVLLLLLPKLPASFISITLSYKIVQCMIDILSTKDSWLYKVVQHFLKTLTDWVGDDDVRRVSVIVALQKHSNGKFDGITRTKTVKDLMSDFRTESGCMLFIQNLLNMFLDEKHATEEPSDQSQTTDDNSDIGSVEDKESVGTMGNSDFLKTWIVESLPSILKNLKLDPEAKFRVQKGILKFLAVQGLFTASLGSEVTSLELQETFRWPKTAISSALCRMCIEQLQLLFANSQKGEGSRPLLNCVEQSDLGSYFMRFLSTLCSIPSVSYFRPLETEEENTLKKLQAMETSLSKEERNCGLSGDANRLHALRYLLIQLLLQMLLRPKEYLEAVSELIICCKKAFPVADLLDSPGEEDLDDDGAPAVMDVLVDTLLSLLPQSSAPMRTAIEQVRWMLLCILE
;
A
#
# COMPACT_ATOMS: atom_id res chain seq x y z
N MET A 1 -56.96 36.35 24.71
CA MET A 1 -57.68 37.05 23.63
C MET A 1 -57.01 36.71 22.30
N GLY A 2 -57.49 35.76 21.49
CA GLY A 2 -58.52 34.75 21.78
C GLY A 2 -58.92 33.87 20.58
N SER A 3 -58.35 32.65 20.52
CA SER A 3 -59.07 31.35 20.49
C SER A 3 -59.73 30.77 19.21
N LYS A 4 -59.60 29.41 19.13
CA LYS A 4 -60.50 28.31 18.62
C LYS A 4 -60.18 27.69 17.24
N LYS A 5 -59.76 26.39 17.18
CA LYS A 5 -60.51 25.08 17.11
C LYS A 5 -60.87 24.70 15.63
N ARG A 6 -60.88 23.45 15.12
CA ARG A 6 -61.06 22.07 15.65
C ARG A 6 -60.82 21.00 14.52
N SER A 7 -60.40 19.76 14.89
CA SER A 7 -60.81 18.35 14.51
C SER A 7 -61.58 18.04 13.18
N SER A 8 -61.66 16.85 12.57
CA SER A 8 -61.13 15.45 12.66
C SER A 8 -61.88 14.57 11.60
N THR A 9 -61.37 13.36 11.26
CA THR A 9 -62.09 12.08 10.90
C THR A 9 -63.00 12.02 9.63
N SER A 10 -63.24 10.93 8.88
CA SER A 10 -62.88 9.48 8.88
C SER A 10 -63.62 8.75 7.71
N MET A 11 -63.04 7.63 7.24
CA MET A 11 -63.63 6.30 6.87
C MET A 11 -64.76 6.13 5.83
N GLU A 12 -64.59 5.14 4.91
CA GLU A 12 -65.20 3.78 4.89
C GLU A 12 -64.76 3.03 3.60
N ALA A 13 -64.12 1.84 3.64
CA ALA A 13 -64.63 0.46 3.81
C ALA A 13 -64.98 -0.22 2.45
N ALA A 14 -64.80 -1.52 2.16
CA ALA A 14 -64.18 -2.71 2.78
C ALA A 14 -64.30 -3.93 1.80
N ALA A 15 -63.61 -5.04 2.16
CA ALA A 15 -63.80 -6.48 1.83
C ALA A 15 -63.31 -7.00 0.45
N ASP A 16 -62.35 -7.94 0.33
CA ASP A 16 -62.11 -9.32 0.84
C ASP A 16 -62.71 -10.44 -0.02
N ALA A 17 -61.84 -11.36 -0.49
CA ALA A 17 -62.14 -12.78 -0.74
C ALA A 17 -60.86 -13.64 -0.96
N VAL A 18 -60.95 -14.89 -0.51
CA VAL A 18 -59.92 -15.89 -0.13
C VAL A 18 -59.80 -17.03 -1.18
N PHE A 19 -58.85 -17.98 -0.97
CA PHE A 19 -58.67 -19.39 -1.46
C PHE A 19 -57.49 -19.60 -2.44
N ASP A 20 -56.69 -20.68 -2.46
CA ASP A 20 -56.50 -21.90 -1.65
C ASP A 20 -55.17 -22.58 -2.07
N ASP A 21 -54.80 -23.62 -1.32
CA ASP A 21 -53.67 -24.57 -1.32
C ASP A 21 -53.39 -25.41 -2.60
N GLY A 22 -52.22 -26.08 -2.65
CA GLY A 22 -52.00 -27.28 -3.48
C GLY A 22 -50.60 -27.48 -4.10
N GLY A 23 -49.86 -28.49 -3.62
CA GLY A 23 -48.54 -28.90 -4.12
C GLY A 23 -48.49 -30.03 -5.17
N PHE A 24 -47.27 -30.60 -5.32
CA PHE A 24 -46.82 -31.86 -5.98
C PHE A 24 -46.14 -31.86 -7.38
N SER A 25 -44.80 -32.04 -7.33
CA SER A 25 -43.97 -33.14 -7.89
C SER A 25 -43.55 -33.26 -9.38
N ASN A 26 -42.21 -33.34 -9.54
CA ASN A 26 -41.36 -34.29 -10.31
C ASN A 26 -41.70 -34.72 -11.76
N LEU A 27 -40.73 -34.57 -12.69
CA LEU A 27 -39.99 -35.68 -13.36
C LEU A 27 -39.03 -35.25 -14.50
N LYS A 28 -37.73 -35.45 -14.24
CA LYS A 28 -36.70 -36.21 -15.00
C LYS A 28 -36.42 -36.04 -16.52
N LYS A 29 -35.09 -36.08 -16.76
CA LYS A 29 -34.26 -36.67 -17.87
C LYS A 29 -33.92 -35.76 -19.06
N SER A 30 -32.76 -35.87 -19.73
CA SER A 30 -31.37 -36.30 -19.47
C SER A 30 -30.64 -36.33 -20.82
N LYS A 31 -29.34 -35.94 -20.85
CA LYS A 31 -28.28 -36.40 -21.80
C LYS A 31 -28.45 -35.96 -23.28
N LYS A 32 -27.42 -35.72 -24.11
CA LYS A 32 -26.02 -36.19 -24.16
C LYS A 32 -25.27 -35.35 -25.22
N GLY A 33 -23.95 -35.20 -25.08
CA GLY A 33 -23.08 -34.55 -26.09
C GLY A 33 -22.37 -35.50 -27.07
N LYS A 34 -21.60 -34.91 -27.99
CA LYS A 34 -20.44 -35.41 -28.81
C LYS A 34 -20.06 -34.27 -29.77
N ILE A 35 -18.85 -33.69 -29.88
CA ILE A 35 -17.45 -34.12 -30.08
C ILE A 35 -17.12 -34.66 -31.50
N LYS A 36 -16.30 -33.86 -32.22
CA LYS A 36 -15.18 -34.13 -33.18
C LYS A 36 -15.27 -33.28 -34.46
N GLN A 37 -14.24 -32.96 -35.26
CA GLN A 37 -12.76 -32.81 -35.17
C GLN A 37 -12.31 -32.54 -36.64
N GLU A 38 -11.27 -31.70 -36.88
CA GLU A 38 -10.37 -31.69 -38.09
C GLU A 38 -10.99 -31.23 -39.46
N THR A 39 -10.33 -30.61 -40.43
CA THR A 39 -8.90 -30.48 -40.84
C THR A 39 -8.72 -29.31 -41.84
N ALA A 40 -7.47 -28.96 -42.14
CA ALA A 40 -6.98 -27.92 -43.06
C ALA A 40 -7.17 -28.23 -44.57
N GLU A 41 -7.24 -27.20 -45.43
CA GLU A 41 -6.33 -26.94 -46.58
C GLU A 41 -6.80 -25.79 -47.50
N ALA A 42 -5.86 -25.28 -48.30
CA ALA A 42 -5.82 -24.02 -49.02
C ALA A 42 -6.62 -23.97 -50.35
N SER A 43 -7.07 -22.77 -50.73
CA SER A 43 -7.07 -22.26 -52.13
C SER A 43 -7.71 -20.87 -52.23
N ALA A 44 -7.06 -19.95 -52.95
CA ALA A 44 -7.67 -18.82 -53.65
C ALA A 44 -7.77 -19.21 -55.15
N PRO A 45 -8.48 -18.51 -56.07
CA PRO A 45 -9.13 -17.19 -55.96
C PRO A 45 -10.58 -17.15 -56.52
N SER A 46 -11.37 -16.12 -56.18
CA SER A 46 -12.28 -15.46 -57.14
C SER A 46 -12.98 -14.25 -56.54
N SER A 47 -13.03 -13.21 -57.37
CA SER A 47 -13.72 -11.95 -57.18
C SER A 47 -15.22 -12.13 -56.98
N SER A 48 -15.77 -11.63 -55.88
CA SER A 48 -17.09 -11.02 -55.89
C SER A 48 -17.23 -9.98 -54.77
N THR A 49 -17.52 -8.76 -55.21
CA THR A 49 -18.02 -7.65 -54.41
C THR A 49 -19.23 -8.07 -53.59
N ALA A 50 -19.10 -8.11 -52.27
CA ALA A 50 -20.23 -8.09 -51.34
C ALA A 50 -19.88 -7.24 -50.12
N THR A 51 -20.52 -6.08 -50.05
CA THR A 51 -20.54 -5.14 -48.94
C THR A 51 -21.16 -5.78 -47.69
N THR A 52 -20.36 -6.08 -46.66
CA THR A 52 -20.88 -6.31 -45.30
C THR A 52 -20.65 -5.07 -44.45
N ALA A 53 -21.75 -4.37 -44.17
CA ALA A 53 -21.82 -3.25 -43.25
C ALA A 53 -21.40 -3.68 -41.84
N VAL A 54 -20.23 -3.22 -41.39
CA VAL A 54 -19.76 -3.37 -40.02
C VAL A 54 -20.68 -2.52 -39.12
N LYS A 55 -21.34 -3.16 -38.16
CA LYS A 55 -22.24 -2.50 -37.21
C LYS A 55 -21.49 -1.41 -36.42
N PRO A 56 -22.12 -0.23 -36.18
CA PRO A 56 -21.47 0.94 -35.59
C PRO A 56 -20.83 0.68 -34.21
N MET A 57 -21.34 -0.27 -33.43
CA MET A 57 -20.76 -0.67 -32.14
C MET A 57 -19.36 -1.31 -32.26
N GLU A 58 -19.06 -2.05 -33.33
CA GLU A 58 -17.73 -2.64 -33.52
C GLU A 58 -16.70 -1.60 -33.93
N ARG A 59 -17.08 -0.60 -34.73
CA ARG A 59 -16.24 0.57 -35.02
C ARG A 59 -15.94 1.38 -33.76
N GLN A 60 -16.93 1.53 -32.87
CA GLN A 60 -16.74 2.25 -31.60
C GLN A 60 -15.88 1.46 -30.61
N LYS A 61 -16.00 0.12 -30.55
CA LYS A 61 -15.10 -0.74 -29.77
C LYS A 61 -13.66 -0.73 -30.30
N LYS A 62 -13.46 -0.76 -31.62
CA LYS A 62 -12.12 -0.69 -32.24
C LYS A 62 -11.46 0.68 -32.03
N ARG A 63 -12.23 1.78 -32.08
CA ARG A 63 -11.74 3.13 -31.74
C ARG A 63 -11.35 3.26 -30.27
N LYS A 64 -12.18 2.75 -29.34
CA LYS A 64 -11.86 2.73 -27.90
C LYS A 64 -10.64 1.86 -27.58
N ALA A 65 -10.41 0.77 -28.32
CA ALA A 65 -9.22 -0.06 -28.16
C ALA A 65 -7.95 0.64 -28.67
N LEU A 66 -8.03 1.37 -29.80
CA LEU A 66 -6.90 2.17 -30.31
C LEU A 66 -6.56 3.36 -29.38
N ASP A 67 -7.57 4.01 -28.81
CA ASP A 67 -7.39 5.09 -27.84
C ASP A 67 -6.77 4.60 -26.53
N LYS A 68 -7.06 3.36 -26.12
CA LYS A 68 -6.47 2.75 -24.92
C LYS A 68 -4.97 2.47 -25.12
N VAL A 69 -4.56 2.09 -26.32
CA VAL A 69 -3.14 1.88 -26.68
C VAL A 69 -2.39 3.21 -26.82
N ARG A 70 -3.03 4.26 -27.34
CA ARG A 70 -2.42 5.61 -27.41
C ARG A 70 -2.20 6.25 -26.04
N ARG A 71 -3.14 6.09 -25.10
CA ARG A 71 -3.00 6.65 -23.73
C ARG A 71 -1.85 6.03 -22.94
N LEU A 72 -1.62 4.72 -23.11
CA LEU A 72 -0.50 4.03 -22.45
C LEU A 72 0.88 4.55 -22.89
N HIS A 73 1.02 5.06 -24.12
CA HIS A 73 2.29 5.60 -24.62
C HIS A 73 2.53 7.07 -24.25
N THR A 74 1.52 7.81 -23.78
CA THR A 74 1.67 9.22 -23.40
C THR A 74 1.95 9.39 -21.90
N GLU A 75 1.60 8.40 -21.08
CA GLU A 75 1.71 8.47 -19.61
C GLU A 75 3.13 8.20 -19.05
N GLU A 76 4.11 7.77 -19.86
CA GLU A 76 5.50 7.54 -19.40
C GLU A 76 6.44 8.75 -19.51
N THR A 77 5.96 9.92 -19.93
CA THR A 77 6.79 11.14 -19.97
C THR A 77 6.60 12.00 -18.72
N LYS A 78 7.62 12.03 -17.85
CA LYS A 78 7.71 12.92 -16.68
C LYS A 78 7.39 14.37 -17.07
N PRO A 79 6.68 15.16 -16.24
CA PRO A 79 6.49 16.57 -16.48
C PRO A 79 7.83 17.29 -16.38
N LYS A 80 8.23 17.99 -17.44
CA LYS A 80 9.32 18.98 -17.38
C LYS A 80 8.75 20.26 -16.76
N GLU A 81 9.52 20.86 -15.86
CA GLU A 81 9.22 22.15 -15.23
C GLU A 81 8.88 23.24 -16.26
N PRO A 82 8.00 24.20 -15.90
CA PRO A 82 7.62 25.29 -16.79
C PRO A 82 8.83 26.22 -16.98
N LYS A 83 9.39 26.22 -18.19
CA LYS A 83 10.31 27.29 -18.60
C LYS A 83 9.50 28.57 -18.78
N THR A 84 9.90 29.61 -18.06
CA THR A 84 9.48 30.99 -18.33
C THR A 84 9.86 31.33 -19.78
N MET A 85 8.86 31.48 -20.64
CA MET A 85 9.07 31.88 -22.04
C MET A 85 9.30 33.39 -22.08
N GLU A 86 10.56 33.79 -22.08
CA GLU A 86 10.96 35.13 -22.51
C GLU A 86 10.94 35.17 -24.03
N VAL A 87 9.97 35.88 -24.60
CA VAL A 87 10.02 36.28 -26.01
C VAL A 87 11.12 37.34 -26.12
N GLN A 88 12.34 36.93 -26.49
CA GLN A 88 13.38 37.87 -26.87
C GLN A 88 12.96 38.60 -28.15
N LEU A 89 12.50 39.84 -27.97
CA LEU A 89 12.38 40.81 -29.04
C LEU A 89 13.80 41.17 -29.50
N THR A 90 14.28 40.48 -30.54
CA THR A 90 15.43 40.97 -31.31
C THR A 90 15.02 42.29 -31.95
N THR A 91 15.53 43.35 -31.34
CA THR A 91 15.40 44.72 -31.82
C THR A 91 16.36 44.85 -32.99
N GLU A 92 15.85 44.81 -34.22
CA GLU A 92 16.45 45.48 -35.40
C GLU A 92 15.56 45.27 -36.63
N VAL A 93 14.68 46.23 -36.90
CA VAL A 93 14.19 46.52 -38.26
C VAL A 93 14.22 48.06 -38.40
N PRO A 94 14.82 48.61 -39.48
CA PRO A 94 15.02 50.05 -39.60
C PRO A 94 13.69 50.77 -39.79
N ALA A 95 13.55 51.91 -39.13
CA ALA A 95 12.43 52.82 -39.30
C ALA A 95 12.44 53.39 -40.73
N SER A 96 11.66 52.80 -41.63
CA SER A 96 11.22 53.46 -42.86
C SER A 96 9.83 54.04 -42.63
N SER A 97 9.77 55.36 -42.61
CA SER A 97 8.54 56.14 -42.70
C SER A 97 7.75 55.77 -43.97
N SER A 98 6.67 55.00 -43.82
CA SER A 98 5.73 54.74 -44.91
C SER A 98 4.42 55.49 -44.68
N THR A 99 4.26 56.58 -45.40
CA THR A 99 3.06 57.44 -45.51
C THR A 99 1.89 56.79 -46.27
N SER A 100 1.78 55.46 -46.26
CA SER A 100 0.67 54.72 -46.84
C SER A 100 -0.05 53.95 -45.74
N GLY A 101 -1.35 54.23 -45.53
CA GLY A 101 -2.20 53.59 -44.50
C GLY A 101 -2.50 52.10 -44.72
N ILE A 102 -1.52 51.31 -45.18
CA ILE A 102 -1.64 49.88 -45.43
C ILE A 102 -1.07 49.14 -44.23
N LEU A 103 -1.94 48.55 -43.42
CA LEU A 103 -1.54 47.66 -42.33
C LEU A 103 -0.89 46.38 -42.88
N PRO A 104 0.04 45.74 -42.13
CA PRO A 104 0.53 44.40 -42.47
C PRO A 104 -0.61 43.41 -42.69
N GLU A 105 -0.49 42.55 -43.70
CA GLU A 105 -1.53 41.57 -44.03
C GLU A 105 -1.62 40.49 -42.93
N PHE A 106 -2.80 40.32 -42.37
CA PHE A 106 -3.09 39.28 -41.38
C PHE A 106 -3.68 38.04 -42.04
N HIS A 107 -3.01 36.89 -41.91
CA HIS A 107 -3.43 35.68 -42.59
C HIS A 107 -4.43 34.89 -41.73
N VAL A 108 -5.69 34.77 -42.19
CA VAL A 108 -6.72 33.97 -41.50
C VAL A 108 -6.36 32.47 -41.45
N GLY A 109 -5.43 32.02 -42.30
CA GLY A 109 -4.90 30.66 -42.33
C GLY A 109 -4.23 30.23 -41.02
N VAL A 110 -3.73 31.17 -40.21
CA VAL A 110 -2.97 30.89 -38.97
C VAL A 110 -3.83 30.21 -37.89
N PHE A 111 -5.16 30.33 -37.96
CA PHE A 111 -6.07 29.63 -37.04
C PHE A 111 -6.23 28.13 -37.31
N LYS A 112 -5.83 27.65 -38.51
CA LYS A 112 -6.12 26.27 -38.94
C LYS A 112 -5.45 25.25 -38.02
N ASP A 113 -4.21 25.51 -37.65
CA ASP A 113 -3.34 24.57 -36.95
C ASP A 113 -3.49 24.65 -35.42
N LEU A 114 -4.24 25.62 -34.90
CA LEU A 114 -4.66 25.66 -33.49
C LEU A 114 -5.51 24.44 -33.08
N ALA A 115 -6.19 23.80 -34.03
CA ALA A 115 -6.95 22.57 -33.79
C ALA A 115 -6.16 21.29 -34.13
N SER A 116 -4.85 21.38 -34.33
CA SER A 116 -4.00 20.20 -34.59
C SER A 116 -3.99 19.25 -33.39
N GLY A 117 -3.87 17.94 -33.63
CA GLY A 117 -3.69 16.95 -32.57
C GLY A 117 -2.30 17.01 -31.91
N ASP A 118 -1.29 17.49 -32.65
CA ASP A 118 0.09 17.65 -32.16
C ASP A 118 0.23 18.94 -31.34
N GLY A 119 0.74 18.82 -30.12
CA GLY A 119 0.96 19.95 -29.21
C GLY A 119 1.95 20.99 -29.74
N SER A 120 3.04 20.53 -30.36
CA SER A 120 4.10 21.41 -30.87
C SER A 120 3.62 22.26 -32.03
N VAL A 121 2.77 21.68 -32.90
CA VAL A 121 2.13 22.39 -34.01
C VAL A 121 1.15 23.45 -33.50
N ARG A 122 0.39 23.14 -32.44
CA ARG A 122 -0.52 24.13 -31.83
C ARG A 122 0.25 25.29 -31.20
N GLU A 123 1.37 25.01 -30.54
CA GLU A 123 2.23 26.01 -29.92
C GLU A 123 2.81 26.96 -30.98
N ALA A 124 3.44 26.42 -32.02
CA ALA A 124 3.97 27.21 -33.13
C ALA A 124 2.88 28.04 -33.84
N ALA A 125 1.68 27.49 -34.02
CA ALA A 125 0.55 28.22 -34.62
C ALA A 125 0.06 29.36 -33.72
N ALA A 126 0.03 29.15 -32.39
CA ALA A 126 -0.36 30.19 -31.43
C ALA A 126 0.68 31.32 -31.34
N GLU A 127 1.97 30.97 -31.41
CA GLU A 127 3.07 31.93 -31.48
C GLU A 127 3.03 32.76 -32.77
N ALA A 128 2.90 32.10 -33.93
CA ALA A 128 2.79 32.77 -35.22
C ALA A 128 1.59 33.73 -35.25
N LEU A 129 0.44 33.31 -34.72
CA LEU A 129 -0.75 34.14 -34.58
C LEU A 129 -0.45 35.41 -33.78
N ALA A 130 0.22 35.25 -32.64
CA ALA A 130 0.56 36.38 -31.78
C ALA A 130 1.58 37.31 -32.45
N MET A 131 2.62 36.78 -33.10
CA MET A 131 3.63 37.59 -33.79
C MET A 131 3.01 38.45 -34.91
N GLU A 132 2.16 37.86 -35.76
CA GLU A 132 1.47 38.60 -36.83
C GLU A 132 0.57 39.71 -36.24
N LEU A 133 -0.25 39.38 -35.23
CA LEU A 133 -1.17 40.34 -34.63
C LEU A 133 -0.48 41.44 -33.83
N VAL A 134 0.65 41.14 -33.20
CA VAL A 134 1.49 42.14 -32.53
C VAL A 134 2.08 43.10 -33.57
N ALA A 135 2.58 42.61 -34.71
CA ALA A 135 3.08 43.47 -35.78
C ALA A 135 1.97 44.38 -36.35
N VAL A 136 0.78 43.81 -36.58
CA VAL A 136 -0.41 44.58 -37.03
C VAL A 136 -0.80 45.64 -36.01
N GLN A 137 -0.84 45.29 -34.71
CA GLN A 137 -1.23 46.24 -33.67
C GLN A 137 -0.21 47.37 -33.52
N ARG A 138 1.10 47.08 -33.54
CA ARG A 138 2.14 48.12 -33.50
C ARG A 138 2.03 49.09 -34.67
N ALA A 139 1.79 48.58 -35.88
CA ALA A 139 1.58 49.42 -37.06
C ALA A 139 0.32 50.30 -36.92
N TYR A 140 -0.74 49.75 -36.34
CA TYR A 140 -1.98 50.49 -36.07
C TYR A 140 -1.82 51.58 -35.00
N ASP A 141 -1.04 51.31 -33.96
CA ASP A 141 -0.75 52.28 -32.90
C ASP A 141 0.09 53.47 -33.41
N GLY A 142 0.89 53.27 -34.46
CA GLY A 142 1.67 54.32 -35.14
C GLY A 142 0.88 55.19 -36.13
N LEU A 143 -0.42 54.95 -36.36
CA LEU A 143 -1.25 55.75 -37.28
C LEU A 143 -1.79 57.02 -36.61
N GLU A 144 -1.62 58.17 -37.28
CA GLU A 144 -2.15 59.47 -36.83
C GLU A 144 -3.68 59.58 -37.00
N ASN A 145 -4.25 58.96 -38.04
CA ASN A 145 -5.69 58.99 -38.35
C ASN A 145 -6.28 57.56 -38.42
N LYS A 146 -6.78 57.06 -37.28
CA LYS A 146 -7.32 55.71 -37.15
C LYS A 146 -8.68 55.49 -37.86
N GLU A 147 -9.42 56.57 -38.13
CA GLU A 147 -10.74 56.54 -38.78
C GLU A 147 -10.70 56.06 -40.26
N LEU A 148 -9.59 56.28 -40.98
CA LEU A 148 -9.45 55.88 -42.39
C LEU A 148 -9.35 54.36 -42.57
N VAL A 149 -8.92 53.64 -41.54
CA VAL A 149 -8.72 52.18 -41.58
C VAL A 149 -9.98 51.42 -41.16
N GLU A 150 -10.83 52.01 -40.31
CA GLU A 150 -12.10 51.41 -39.88
C GLU A 150 -13.11 51.22 -41.03
N GLY A 151 -13.02 52.03 -42.10
CA GLY A 151 -13.89 51.93 -43.27
C GLY A 151 -13.59 50.79 -44.25
N GLY A 152 -12.37 50.24 -44.24
CA GLY A 152 -11.85 49.38 -45.34
C GLY A 152 -12.05 47.87 -45.19
N VAL A 153 -12.22 47.36 -43.97
CA VAL A 153 -12.28 45.89 -43.71
C VAL A 153 -13.42 45.56 -42.76
N LYS A 154 -14.68 45.69 -43.23
CA LYS A 154 -15.87 45.30 -42.47
C LYS A 154 -16.12 43.79 -42.56
N MET A 155 -15.36 43.00 -41.80
CA MET A 155 -15.62 41.55 -41.66
C MET A 155 -16.72 41.23 -40.63
N GLU A 156 -17.11 42.17 -39.75
CA GLU A 156 -18.23 42.03 -38.80
C GLU A 156 -18.88 43.39 -38.50
N ALA A 157 -20.12 43.40 -37.99
CA ALA A 157 -20.81 44.63 -37.58
C ALA A 157 -20.07 45.34 -36.43
N GLU A 158 -19.99 46.68 -36.48
CA GLU A 158 -19.52 47.51 -35.37
C GLU A 158 -20.41 47.26 -34.15
N LYS A 159 -19.80 46.77 -33.07
CA LYS A 159 -20.40 46.64 -31.75
C LYS A 159 -19.50 47.38 -30.78
N ASP A 160 -20.08 48.08 -29.82
CA ASP A 160 -19.34 48.66 -28.69
C ASP A 160 -18.88 47.52 -27.76
N ASP A 161 -17.79 46.87 -28.15
CA ASP A 161 -17.21 45.72 -27.47
C ASP A 161 -15.99 46.08 -26.60
N GLY A 162 -15.69 47.38 -26.50
CA GLY A 162 -14.57 47.90 -25.72
C GLY A 162 -13.19 47.54 -26.29
N LEU A 163 -13.09 47.13 -27.56
CA LEU A 163 -11.84 46.89 -28.30
C LEU A 163 -11.49 48.02 -29.28
N ASN A 164 -12.00 49.24 -29.06
CA ASN A 164 -11.81 50.38 -29.96
C ASN A 164 -10.32 50.76 -30.15
N ASP A 165 -9.48 50.50 -29.13
CA ASP A 165 -8.04 50.75 -29.19
C ASP A 165 -7.26 49.68 -29.99
N CYS A 166 -7.94 48.59 -30.42
CA CYS A 166 -7.35 47.49 -31.16
C CYS A 166 -7.56 47.63 -32.68
N ALA A 167 -6.58 47.18 -33.46
CA ALA A 167 -6.68 47.09 -34.92
C ALA A 167 -7.83 46.17 -35.36
N PRO A 168 -8.50 46.40 -36.52
CA PRO A 168 -9.62 45.57 -36.98
C PRO A 168 -9.31 44.06 -37.04
N SER A 169 -8.12 43.68 -37.50
CA SER A 169 -7.66 42.28 -37.54
C SER A 169 -7.52 41.69 -36.13
N LEU A 170 -7.07 42.48 -35.16
CA LEU A 170 -6.98 42.06 -33.77
C LEU A 170 -8.37 41.90 -33.13
N ARG A 171 -9.30 42.84 -33.39
CA ARG A 171 -10.70 42.72 -32.95
C ARG A 171 -11.31 41.40 -33.46
N TYR A 172 -11.14 41.12 -34.76
CA TYR A 172 -11.58 39.87 -35.37
C TYR A 172 -10.95 38.65 -34.71
N ALA A 173 -9.63 38.66 -34.52
CA ALA A 173 -8.90 37.54 -33.93
C ALA A 173 -9.36 37.24 -32.50
N VAL A 174 -9.50 38.25 -31.64
CA VAL A 174 -9.99 38.08 -30.26
C VAL A 174 -11.38 37.44 -30.25
N ARG A 175 -12.32 37.95 -31.06
CA ARG A 175 -13.68 37.38 -31.16
C ARG A 175 -13.65 35.94 -31.67
N ARG A 176 -12.81 35.65 -32.67
CA ARG A 176 -12.65 34.30 -33.21
C ARG A 176 -12.05 33.33 -32.19
N LEU A 177 -11.08 33.78 -31.38
CA LEU A 177 -10.49 32.98 -30.31
C LEU A 177 -11.51 32.67 -29.22
N ILE A 178 -12.30 33.65 -28.77
CA ILE A 178 -13.37 33.45 -27.76
C ILE A 178 -14.43 32.48 -28.27
N ARG A 179 -14.85 32.58 -29.54
CA ARG A 179 -15.79 31.61 -30.12
C ARG A 179 -15.14 30.24 -30.35
N GLY A 180 -13.83 30.21 -30.60
CA GLY A 180 -13.07 28.98 -30.83
C GLY A 180 -12.92 28.11 -29.59
N VAL A 181 -12.87 28.70 -28.39
CA VAL A 181 -12.75 27.93 -27.14
C VAL A 181 -14.01 27.12 -26.79
N SER A 182 -15.17 27.43 -27.37
CA SER A 182 -16.37 26.59 -27.26
C SER A 182 -16.45 25.50 -28.33
N SER A 183 -15.49 25.41 -29.26
CA SER A 183 -15.52 24.40 -30.32
C SER A 183 -15.55 22.98 -29.76
N SER A 184 -16.36 22.12 -30.37
CA SER A 184 -16.44 20.67 -30.07
C SER A 184 -15.40 19.85 -30.84
N ARG A 185 -14.59 20.49 -31.71
CA ARG A 185 -13.50 19.83 -32.44
C ARG A 185 -12.41 19.38 -31.47
N GLU A 186 -11.84 18.21 -31.73
CA GLU A 186 -10.72 17.67 -30.95
C GLU A 186 -9.55 18.67 -30.92
N CYS A 187 -8.94 18.84 -29.76
CA CYS A 187 -7.82 19.76 -29.47
C CYS A 187 -8.06 21.25 -29.75
N ALA A 188 -9.19 21.66 -30.35
CA ALA A 188 -9.47 23.05 -30.68
C ALA A 188 -9.48 23.94 -29.43
N ARG A 189 -10.20 23.54 -28.37
CA ARG A 189 -10.27 24.35 -27.13
C ARG A 189 -8.90 24.66 -26.54
N GLN A 190 -7.98 23.69 -26.61
CA GLN A 190 -6.62 23.84 -26.09
C GLN A 190 -5.83 24.86 -26.91
N GLY A 191 -5.83 24.76 -28.24
CA GLY A 191 -5.09 25.70 -29.08
C GLY A 191 -5.72 27.09 -29.15
N PHE A 192 -7.05 27.19 -29.21
CA PHE A 192 -7.74 28.48 -29.15
C PHE A 192 -7.53 29.17 -27.79
N ALA A 193 -7.52 28.43 -26.67
CA ALA A 193 -7.19 28.98 -25.37
C ALA A 193 -5.73 29.42 -25.28
N LEU A 194 -4.79 28.62 -25.81
CA LEU A 194 -3.37 28.97 -25.86
C LEU A 194 -3.14 30.25 -26.69
N GLY A 195 -3.73 30.34 -27.88
CA GLY A 195 -3.66 31.54 -28.71
C GLY A 195 -4.25 32.76 -27.99
N LEU A 196 -5.36 32.60 -27.27
CA LEU A 196 -5.92 33.67 -26.44
C LEU A 196 -4.98 34.07 -25.29
N THR A 197 -4.35 33.11 -24.61
CA THR A 197 -3.38 33.37 -23.53
C THR A 197 -2.22 34.22 -24.02
N ILE A 198 -1.56 33.80 -25.12
CA ILE A 198 -0.38 34.48 -25.67
C ILE A 198 -0.77 35.86 -26.20
N LEU A 199 -1.92 35.98 -26.87
CA LEU A 199 -2.37 37.26 -27.41
C LEU A 199 -2.66 38.28 -26.30
N VAL A 200 -3.35 37.84 -25.24
CA VAL A 200 -3.70 38.68 -24.09
C VAL A 200 -2.45 39.06 -23.28
N SER A 201 -1.46 38.16 -23.17
CA SER A 201 -0.20 38.48 -22.49
C SER A 201 0.69 39.43 -23.29
N THR A 202 0.63 39.41 -24.63
CA THR A 202 1.55 40.18 -25.49
C THR A 202 1.03 41.56 -25.90
N ILE A 203 -0.29 41.78 -25.93
CA ILE A 203 -0.88 43.04 -26.41
C ILE A 203 -1.58 43.80 -25.27
N PRO A 204 -0.96 44.87 -24.71
CA PRO A 204 -1.54 45.67 -23.63
C PRO A 204 -2.89 46.31 -23.96
N SER A 205 -3.10 46.70 -25.22
CA SER A 205 -4.33 47.36 -25.72
C SER A 205 -5.60 46.54 -25.50
N ILE A 206 -5.49 45.22 -25.31
CA ILE A 206 -6.60 44.36 -24.92
C ILE A 206 -6.89 44.57 -23.43
N LYS A 207 -7.90 45.39 -23.13
CA LYS A 207 -8.36 45.63 -21.75
C LYS A 207 -9.04 44.38 -21.18
N VAL A 208 -8.55 43.89 -20.04
CA VAL A 208 -9.08 42.69 -19.37
C VAL A 208 -10.57 42.83 -19.04
N LYS A 209 -11.00 44.02 -18.58
CA LYS A 209 -12.41 44.31 -18.27
C LYS A 209 -13.33 44.14 -19.48
N SER A 210 -12.93 44.65 -20.65
CA SER A 210 -13.68 44.50 -21.90
C SER A 210 -13.72 43.03 -22.33
N LEU A 211 -12.59 42.33 -22.19
CA LEU A 211 -12.48 40.92 -22.54
C LEU A 211 -13.40 40.02 -21.67
N LEU A 212 -13.51 40.29 -20.37
CA LEU A 212 -14.42 39.55 -19.49
C LEU A 212 -15.88 39.69 -19.92
N LYS A 213 -16.31 40.91 -20.27
CA LYS A 213 -17.65 41.15 -20.81
C LYS A 213 -17.88 40.38 -22.11
N LEU A 214 -16.92 40.45 -23.04
CA LEU A 214 -16.99 39.74 -24.31
C LEU A 214 -17.10 38.22 -24.16
N ILE A 215 -16.40 37.63 -23.19
CA ILE A 215 -16.51 36.20 -22.88
C ILE A 215 -17.92 35.85 -22.42
N VAL A 216 -18.50 36.66 -21.53
CA VAL A 216 -19.86 36.46 -21.03
C VAL A 216 -20.88 36.53 -22.18
N ASP A 217 -20.75 37.54 -23.04
CA ASP A 217 -21.67 37.81 -24.16
C ASP A 217 -21.58 36.75 -25.26
N PHE A 218 -20.37 36.41 -25.71
CA PHE A 218 -20.22 35.43 -26.80
C PHE A 218 -20.49 33.99 -26.37
N LEU A 219 -20.31 33.68 -25.08
CA LEU A 219 -20.50 32.33 -24.53
C LEU A 219 -21.70 32.29 -23.59
N GLU A 220 -22.73 33.10 -23.84
CA GLU A 220 -23.98 33.05 -23.09
C GLU A 220 -24.63 31.66 -23.18
N VAL A 221 -25.16 31.19 -22.05
CA VAL A 221 -25.88 29.93 -21.96
C VAL A 221 -27.35 30.24 -21.75
N SER A 222 -28.15 30.13 -22.81
CA SER A 222 -29.60 30.28 -22.70
C SER A 222 -30.29 28.94 -22.40
N SER A 223 -31.49 29.00 -21.84
CA SER A 223 -32.32 27.82 -21.56
C SER A 223 -32.82 27.11 -22.83
N SER A 224 -32.78 27.78 -23.98
CA SER A 224 -33.18 27.23 -25.28
C SER A 224 -32.08 26.40 -25.96
N MET A 225 -30.84 26.43 -25.45
CA MET A 225 -29.72 25.68 -26.04
C MET A 225 -29.84 24.18 -25.78
N LYS A 226 -29.34 23.38 -26.74
CA LYS A 226 -29.21 21.93 -26.54
C LYS A 226 -28.16 21.64 -25.47
N GLY A 227 -28.32 20.53 -24.76
CA GLY A 227 -27.40 20.16 -23.66
C GLY A 227 -25.92 20.08 -24.06
N GLN A 228 -25.62 19.67 -25.30
CA GLN A 228 -24.26 19.67 -25.82
C GLN A 228 -23.70 21.08 -26.05
N GLU A 229 -24.49 21.98 -26.66
CA GLU A 229 -24.10 23.37 -26.91
C GLU A 229 -23.93 24.13 -25.60
N GLN A 230 -24.83 23.91 -24.63
CA GLN A 230 -24.70 24.43 -23.27
C GLN A 230 -23.39 23.96 -22.61
N ARG A 231 -23.06 22.67 -22.72
CA ARG A 231 -21.80 22.12 -22.19
C ARG A 231 -20.59 22.77 -22.86
N ASP A 232 -20.65 22.95 -24.18
CA ASP A 232 -19.57 23.51 -24.98
C ASP A 232 -19.32 24.99 -24.65
N HIS A 233 -20.37 25.78 -24.42
CA HIS A 233 -20.25 27.16 -23.93
C HIS A 233 -19.71 27.25 -22.51
N LEU A 234 -20.15 26.38 -21.59
CA LEU A 234 -19.62 26.34 -20.22
C LEU A 234 -18.13 25.98 -20.20
N LEU A 235 -17.72 25.00 -21.00
CA LEU A 235 -16.30 24.66 -21.16
C LEU A 235 -15.53 25.80 -21.86
N GLY A 236 -16.12 26.45 -22.86
CA GLY A 236 -15.53 27.63 -23.49
C GLY A 236 -15.23 28.74 -22.48
N ARG A 237 -16.18 29.06 -21.58
CA ARG A 237 -15.96 30.04 -20.50
C ARG A 237 -14.80 29.64 -19.59
N LEU A 238 -14.75 28.37 -19.19
CA LEU A 238 -13.64 27.84 -18.39
C LEU A 238 -12.29 28.02 -19.10
N PHE A 239 -12.20 27.66 -20.38
CA PHE A 239 -10.97 27.82 -21.17
C PHE A 239 -10.58 29.29 -21.38
N ALA A 240 -11.55 30.18 -21.62
CA ALA A 240 -11.30 31.60 -21.76
C ALA A 240 -10.82 32.25 -20.45
N TYR A 241 -11.46 31.92 -19.32
CA TYR A 241 -10.99 32.39 -18.00
C TYR A 241 -9.62 31.81 -17.65
N GLY A 242 -9.39 30.52 -17.94
CA GLY A 242 -8.07 29.90 -17.83
C GLY A 242 -7.02 30.63 -18.67
N ALA A 243 -7.38 31.10 -19.86
CA ALA A 243 -6.48 31.86 -20.70
C ALA A 243 -6.09 33.21 -20.09
N ILE A 244 -7.06 33.92 -19.47
CA ILE A 244 -6.82 35.18 -18.75
C ILE A 244 -5.94 34.96 -17.52
N ALA A 245 -6.26 33.97 -16.68
CA ALA A 245 -5.48 33.65 -15.48
C ALA A 245 -4.01 33.34 -15.84
N ARG A 246 -3.79 32.54 -16.88
CA ARG A 246 -2.45 32.16 -17.34
C ARG A 246 -1.71 33.27 -18.07
N SER A 247 -2.40 34.28 -18.61
CA SER A 247 -1.74 35.39 -19.32
C SER A 247 -0.87 36.29 -18.41
N GLY A 248 -1.08 36.25 -17.09
CA GLY A 248 -0.37 37.13 -16.14
C GLY A 248 -0.93 38.55 -16.04
N ARG A 249 -1.82 38.96 -16.97
CA ARG A 249 -2.38 40.33 -17.01
C ARG A 249 -3.12 40.74 -15.74
N LEU A 250 -3.81 39.83 -15.06
CA LEU A 250 -4.47 40.13 -13.78
C LEU A 250 -3.45 40.49 -12.67
N ALA A 251 -2.27 39.89 -12.69
CA ALA A 251 -1.21 40.21 -11.74
C ALA A 251 -0.54 41.56 -12.08
N GLU A 252 -0.35 41.88 -13.36
CA GLU A 252 0.15 43.19 -13.79
C GLU A 252 -0.81 44.34 -13.45
N GLU A 253 -2.12 44.12 -13.65
CA GLU A 253 -3.17 45.08 -13.26
C GLU A 253 -3.16 45.32 -11.75
N TRP A 254 -2.96 44.27 -10.94
CA TRP A 254 -2.80 44.39 -9.49
C TRP A 254 -1.60 45.22 -9.08
N VAL A 255 -0.45 44.98 -9.72
CA VAL A 255 0.79 45.73 -9.46
C VAL A 255 0.60 47.21 -9.81
N SER A 256 -0.20 47.49 -10.83
CA SER A 256 -0.51 48.86 -11.28
C SER A 256 -1.54 49.56 -10.38
N ASP A 257 -2.60 48.85 -9.97
CA ASP A 257 -3.66 49.34 -9.09
C ASP A 257 -4.04 48.28 -8.03
N ARG A 258 -3.56 48.50 -6.81
CA ARG A 258 -3.85 47.64 -5.64
C ARG A 258 -5.31 47.66 -5.18
N ASN A 259 -6.17 48.52 -5.74
CA ASN A 259 -7.59 48.56 -5.42
C ASN A 259 -8.47 48.09 -6.59
N THR A 260 -7.87 47.49 -7.61
CA THR A 260 -8.60 47.03 -8.80
C THR A 260 -9.68 46.02 -8.43
N PRO A 261 -10.97 46.23 -8.81
CA PRO A 261 -12.03 45.26 -8.54
C PRO A 261 -11.96 44.04 -9.45
N LEU A 262 -11.05 44.01 -10.44
CA LEU A 262 -11.02 43.01 -11.50
C LEU A 262 -10.74 41.59 -10.99
N ILE A 263 -9.83 41.43 -10.02
CA ILE A 263 -9.52 40.11 -9.45
C ILE A 263 -10.73 39.56 -8.69
N LYS A 264 -11.41 40.43 -7.93
CA LYS A 264 -12.62 40.10 -7.17
C LYS A 264 -13.77 39.70 -8.09
N GLU A 265 -14.00 40.47 -9.16
CA GLU A 265 -14.99 40.18 -10.20
C GLU A 265 -14.67 38.86 -10.93
N PHE A 266 -13.43 38.68 -11.37
CA PHE A 266 -12.96 37.47 -12.05
C PHE A 266 -13.14 36.21 -11.20
N THR A 267 -12.76 36.28 -9.91
CA THR A 267 -12.93 35.19 -8.97
C THR A 267 -14.40 34.87 -8.76
N SER A 268 -15.26 35.89 -8.64
CA SER A 268 -16.72 35.68 -8.52
C SER A 268 -17.31 34.99 -9.75
N LEU A 269 -16.88 35.36 -10.96
CA LEU A 269 -17.29 34.70 -12.20
C LEU A 269 -16.88 33.22 -12.24
N LEU A 270 -15.70 32.88 -11.74
CA LEU A 270 -15.22 31.51 -11.62
C LEU A 270 -16.04 30.70 -10.62
N ILE A 271 -16.30 31.23 -9.42
CA ILE A 271 -17.15 30.56 -8.41
C ILE A 271 -18.58 30.37 -8.94
N ALA A 272 -19.13 31.38 -9.62
CA ALA A 272 -20.41 31.27 -10.30
C ALA A 272 -20.41 30.19 -11.41
N LEU A 273 -19.29 29.96 -12.09
CA LEU A 273 -19.13 28.88 -13.07
C LEU A 273 -19.06 27.50 -12.40
N ALA A 274 -18.30 27.38 -11.31
CA ALA A 274 -18.17 26.14 -10.52
C ALA A 274 -19.52 25.66 -9.95
N SER A 275 -20.39 26.58 -9.55
CA SER A 275 -21.73 26.26 -9.04
C SER A 275 -22.70 25.73 -10.11
N LYS A 276 -22.39 25.85 -11.42
CA LYS A 276 -23.31 25.40 -12.49
C LYS A 276 -23.38 23.88 -12.63
N LYS A 277 -22.22 23.19 -12.64
CA LYS A 277 -22.11 21.74 -12.86
C LYS A 277 -20.86 21.18 -12.16
N ARG A 278 -20.98 19.98 -11.55
CA ARG A 278 -19.88 19.31 -10.81
C ARG A 278 -18.60 19.15 -11.62
N TYR A 279 -18.68 18.78 -12.91
CA TYR A 279 -17.49 18.60 -13.76
C TYR A 279 -16.70 19.89 -14.05
N LEU A 280 -17.22 21.06 -13.69
CA LEU A 280 -16.54 22.35 -13.81
C LEU A 280 -15.79 22.74 -12.54
N GLN A 281 -16.09 22.13 -11.38
CA GLN A 281 -15.56 22.57 -10.08
C GLN A 281 -14.04 22.41 -10.02
N GLU A 282 -13.52 21.18 -10.14
CA GLU A 282 -12.08 20.92 -10.11
C GLU A 282 -11.29 21.73 -11.17
N PRO A 283 -11.72 21.82 -12.45
CA PRO A 283 -11.04 22.68 -13.42
C PRO A 283 -11.09 24.17 -13.09
N VAL A 284 -12.20 24.67 -12.53
CA VAL A 284 -12.29 26.06 -12.06
C VAL A 284 -11.29 26.30 -10.93
N VAL A 285 -11.22 25.39 -9.94
CA VAL A 285 -10.24 25.48 -8.85
C VAL A 285 -8.83 25.49 -9.41
N SER A 286 -8.52 24.65 -10.41
CA SER A 286 -7.22 24.69 -11.09
C SER A 286 -6.93 26.05 -11.72
N VAL A 287 -7.91 26.71 -12.36
CA VAL A 287 -7.72 28.08 -12.90
C VAL A 287 -7.49 29.10 -11.79
N ILE A 288 -8.17 28.97 -10.66
CA ILE A 288 -7.94 29.84 -9.50
C ILE A 288 -6.54 29.60 -8.92
N VAL A 289 -6.08 28.35 -8.83
CA VAL A 289 -4.73 28.00 -8.38
C VAL A 289 -3.66 28.58 -9.32
N ASP A 290 -3.83 28.45 -10.63
CA ASP A 290 -2.94 29.08 -11.63
C ASP A 290 -2.85 30.61 -11.42
N LEU A 291 -3.96 31.26 -11.04
CA LEU A 291 -3.98 32.69 -10.69
C LEU A 291 -3.28 32.96 -9.35
N ILE A 292 -3.57 32.16 -8.32
CA ILE A 292 -2.96 32.27 -6.99
C ILE A 292 -1.44 32.21 -7.11
N GLU A 293 -0.89 31.30 -7.91
CA GLU A 293 0.55 31.14 -8.14
C GLU A 293 1.21 32.39 -8.71
N LYS A 294 0.48 33.22 -9.47
CA LYS A 294 1.00 34.46 -10.07
C LYS A 294 0.76 35.72 -9.23
N LEU A 295 -0.17 35.70 -8.28
CA LEU A 295 -0.50 36.85 -7.44
C LEU A 295 0.39 36.97 -6.20
N HIS A 296 0.53 38.21 -5.72
CA HIS A 296 1.12 38.51 -4.40
C HIS A 296 0.16 38.11 -3.26
N SER A 297 0.71 37.77 -2.09
CA SER A 297 -0.07 37.33 -0.92
C SER A 297 -1.13 38.33 -0.46
N GLU A 298 -0.85 39.64 -0.54
CA GLU A 298 -1.82 40.70 -0.22
C GLU A 298 -3.08 40.65 -1.12
N ALA A 299 -2.91 40.35 -2.41
CA ALA A 299 -4.02 40.26 -3.36
C ALA A 299 -4.95 39.08 -3.02
N LEU A 300 -4.39 38.00 -2.50
CA LEU A 300 -5.15 36.81 -2.11
C LEU A 300 -6.14 37.13 -0.98
N LEU A 301 -5.72 37.93 0.00
CA LEU A 301 -6.54 38.32 1.14
C LEU A 301 -7.64 39.30 0.72
N ASN A 302 -7.26 40.40 0.08
CA ASN A 302 -8.15 41.53 -0.14
C ASN A 302 -9.10 41.31 -1.34
N HIS A 303 -8.76 40.41 -2.27
CA HIS A 303 -9.54 40.22 -3.51
C HIS A 303 -10.09 38.81 -3.66
N ILE A 304 -9.28 37.77 -3.47
CA ILE A 304 -9.75 36.39 -3.64
C ILE A 304 -10.62 35.97 -2.46
N LEU A 305 -10.14 36.09 -1.22
CA LEU A 305 -10.91 35.67 -0.03
C LEU A 305 -12.17 36.52 0.16
N GLU A 306 -12.16 37.78 -0.27
CA GLU A 306 -13.35 38.63 -0.23
C GLU A 306 -14.30 38.44 -1.44
N ALA A 307 -13.97 37.58 -2.40
CA ALA A 307 -14.77 37.41 -3.61
C ALA A 307 -16.20 36.93 -3.28
N PRO A 308 -17.24 37.57 -3.85
CA PRO A 308 -18.61 37.17 -3.61
C PRO A 308 -18.85 35.70 -3.97
N GLY A 309 -19.44 34.96 -3.03
CA GLY A 309 -19.76 33.55 -3.16
C GLY A 309 -18.70 32.59 -2.60
N LEU A 310 -17.44 33.02 -2.43
CA LEU A 310 -16.38 32.13 -1.95
C LEU A 310 -16.57 31.71 -0.48
N ASN A 311 -16.87 32.65 0.40
CA ASN A 311 -17.10 32.36 1.83
C ASN A 311 -18.27 31.40 2.04
N GLN A 312 -19.39 31.63 1.33
CA GLN A 312 -20.55 30.72 1.36
C GLN A 312 -20.19 29.32 0.82
N TRP A 313 -19.30 29.27 -0.18
CA TRP A 313 -18.83 28.02 -0.74
C TRP A 313 -17.96 27.23 0.24
N PHE A 314 -17.11 27.90 1.03
CA PHE A 314 -16.33 27.30 2.10
C PHE A 314 -17.18 26.89 3.31
N GLU A 315 -18.10 27.73 3.76
CA GLU A 315 -18.98 27.45 4.91
C GLU A 315 -19.86 26.21 4.69
N GLY A 316 -20.41 26.04 3.48
CA GLY A 316 -21.25 24.89 3.13
C GLY A 316 -20.48 23.64 2.70
N ALA A 317 -19.16 23.71 2.54
CA ALA A 317 -18.36 22.64 1.93
C ALA A 317 -18.38 21.34 2.74
N ILE A 318 -18.35 21.41 4.07
CA ILE A 318 -18.34 20.23 4.95
C ILE A 318 -19.68 19.49 4.88
N GLN A 319 -20.78 20.23 4.97
CA GLN A 319 -22.13 19.63 4.98
C GLN A 319 -22.47 19.04 3.62
N ILE A 320 -22.11 19.73 2.52
CA ILE A 320 -22.35 19.26 1.15
C ILE A 320 -21.37 18.15 0.76
N GLY A 321 -20.15 18.16 1.32
CA GLY A 321 -19.07 17.26 0.93
C GLY A 321 -18.37 17.75 -0.34
N ASN A 322 -17.66 18.87 -0.26
CA ASN A 322 -17.00 19.48 -1.40
C ASN A 322 -15.45 19.38 -1.31
N PRO A 323 -14.82 18.43 -2.02
CA PRO A 323 -13.36 18.29 -2.03
C PRO A 323 -12.63 19.41 -2.77
N ASP A 324 -13.27 20.07 -3.73
CA ASP A 324 -12.70 21.17 -4.51
C ASP A 324 -12.53 22.44 -3.67
N ALA A 325 -13.52 22.71 -2.80
CA ALA A 325 -13.45 23.79 -1.82
C ALA A 325 -12.30 23.56 -0.81
N LEU A 326 -12.14 22.32 -0.33
CA LEU A 326 -11.03 21.95 0.56
C LEU A 326 -9.67 22.12 -0.15
N LEU A 327 -9.53 21.66 -1.40
CA LEU A 327 -8.32 21.84 -2.19
C LEU A 327 -7.94 23.31 -2.35
N LEU A 328 -8.93 24.17 -2.69
CA LEU A 328 -8.70 25.60 -2.85
C LEU A 328 -8.27 26.25 -1.52
N ALA A 329 -8.94 25.91 -0.41
CA ALA A 329 -8.57 26.42 0.91
C ALA A 329 -7.12 26.05 1.28
N LEU A 330 -6.74 24.79 1.08
CA LEU A 330 -5.36 24.32 1.32
C LEU A 330 -4.33 25.07 0.47
N LYS A 331 -4.62 25.32 -0.82
CA LYS A 331 -3.72 26.02 -1.74
C LYS A 331 -3.58 27.52 -1.42
N ILE A 332 -4.66 28.20 -1.02
CA ILE A 332 -4.58 29.59 -0.56
C ILE A 332 -3.78 29.68 0.75
N ARG A 333 -4.01 28.75 1.68
CA ARG A 333 -3.28 28.68 2.96
C ARG A 333 -1.79 28.46 2.77
N GLU A 334 -1.40 27.55 1.87
CA GLU A 334 -0.01 27.25 1.50
C GLU A 334 0.76 28.51 1.07
N LYS A 335 0.11 29.41 0.31
CA LYS A 335 0.75 30.63 -0.21
C LYS A 335 0.69 31.84 0.71
N THR A 336 -0.36 31.98 1.52
CA THR A 336 -0.58 33.18 2.35
C THR A 336 0.06 33.09 3.73
N LEU A 337 0.24 31.89 4.29
CA LEU A 337 0.69 31.66 5.67
C LEU A 337 -0.12 32.43 6.76
N ILE A 338 -1.26 33.04 6.41
CA ILE A 338 -2.11 33.82 7.33
C ILE A 338 -3.23 32.97 7.92
N GLU A 339 -3.50 33.19 9.20
CA GLU A 339 -4.63 32.62 9.93
C GLU A 339 -5.85 33.50 9.68
N SER A 340 -6.80 32.99 8.90
CA SER A 340 -8.05 33.70 8.65
C SER A 340 -9.24 32.80 8.98
N SER A 341 -10.23 33.36 9.66
CA SER A 341 -11.55 32.72 9.84
C SER A 341 -12.33 32.60 8.53
N SER A 342 -11.86 33.20 7.43
CA SER A 342 -12.49 33.15 6.11
C SER A 342 -12.54 31.76 5.48
N PHE A 343 -11.77 30.78 5.97
CA PHE A 343 -11.85 29.40 5.49
C PHE A 343 -13.00 28.58 6.11
N GLY A 344 -13.81 29.21 6.97
CA GLY A 344 -14.87 28.54 7.72
C GLY A 344 -14.30 27.41 8.57
N ASN A 345 -15.01 26.28 8.63
CA ASN A 345 -14.59 25.11 9.39
C ASN A 345 -13.69 24.14 8.58
N LEU A 346 -13.31 24.48 7.35
CA LEU A 346 -12.51 23.59 6.47
C LEU A 346 -11.05 23.44 6.93
N LEU A 347 -10.49 24.49 7.54
CA LEU A 347 -9.12 24.50 8.05
C LEU A 347 -9.14 24.86 9.54
N PRO A 348 -8.31 24.21 10.38
CA PRO A 348 -8.22 24.56 11.79
C PRO A 348 -7.59 25.95 11.97
N VAL A 349 -8.04 26.68 12.99
CA VAL A 349 -7.48 27.97 13.41
C VAL A 349 -7.00 27.85 14.87
N PRO A 350 -5.70 28.07 15.18
CA PRO A 350 -4.57 28.23 14.25
C PRO A 350 -4.30 26.96 13.46
N PHE A 351 -3.74 27.11 12.26
CA PHE A 351 -3.46 25.98 11.37
C PHE A 351 -2.14 25.30 11.75
N SER A 352 -2.23 24.04 12.15
CA SER A 352 -1.08 23.13 12.26
C SER A 352 -1.44 21.76 11.67
N PRO A 353 -0.47 21.00 11.14
CA PRO A 353 -0.70 19.62 10.71
C PRO A 353 -1.36 18.77 11.80
N ASP A 354 -0.95 18.91 13.06
CA ASP A 354 -1.54 18.15 14.18
C ASP A 354 -3.02 18.43 14.40
N LYS A 355 -3.45 19.67 14.17
CA LYS A 355 -4.87 20.04 14.26
C LYS A 355 -5.65 19.60 13.04
N LEU A 356 -5.03 19.66 11.85
CA LEU A 356 -5.64 19.21 10.59
C LEU A 356 -5.89 17.70 10.61
N PHE A 357 -4.92 16.93 11.12
CA PHE A 357 -4.99 15.48 11.23
C PHE A 357 -5.51 14.99 12.59
N SER A 358 -6.11 15.88 13.38
CA SER A 358 -6.82 15.49 14.61
C SER A 358 -8.08 14.69 14.27
N ALA A 359 -8.46 13.76 15.14
CA ALA A 359 -9.60 12.88 14.92
C ALA A 359 -10.92 13.66 14.70
N ASP A 360 -11.15 14.72 15.48
CA ASP A 360 -12.35 15.57 15.38
C ASP A 360 -12.42 16.29 14.03
N HIS A 361 -11.30 16.89 13.61
CA HIS A 361 -11.27 17.64 12.35
C HIS A 361 -11.36 16.70 11.14
N LEU A 362 -10.64 15.58 11.13
CA LEU A 362 -10.74 14.57 10.08
C LEU A 362 -12.16 14.01 9.97
N SER A 363 -12.84 13.79 11.09
CA SER A 363 -14.24 13.35 11.11
C SER A 363 -15.16 14.37 10.45
N SER A 364 -14.90 15.68 10.65
CA SER A 364 -15.63 16.75 9.95
C SER A 364 -15.34 16.77 8.44
N LEU A 365 -14.09 16.50 8.02
CA LEU A 365 -13.69 16.48 6.61
C LEU A 365 -14.05 15.18 5.88
N ALA A 366 -14.40 14.12 6.61
CA ALA A 366 -14.67 12.80 6.06
C ALA A 366 -15.71 12.84 4.92
N ASN A 367 -16.74 13.68 5.03
CA ASN A 367 -17.74 13.84 3.97
C ASN A 367 -17.15 14.43 2.68
N CYS A 368 -16.33 15.49 2.78
CA CYS A 368 -15.63 16.08 1.63
C CYS A 368 -14.74 15.06 0.93
N LEU A 369 -14.00 14.26 1.70
CA LEU A 369 -13.07 13.27 1.15
C LEU A 369 -13.81 12.09 0.52
N LYS A 370 -14.89 11.60 1.13
CA LYS A 370 -15.76 10.56 0.52
C LYS A 370 -16.34 11.02 -0.81
N GLU A 371 -16.76 12.28 -0.90
CA GLU A 371 -17.32 12.85 -2.13
C GLU A 371 -16.28 13.07 -3.22
N SER A 372 -14.99 12.83 -3.01
CA SER A 372 -13.98 12.84 -4.08
C SER A 372 -14.00 11.60 -5.00
N THR A 373 -14.81 10.59 -4.64
CA THR A 373 -14.94 9.31 -5.39
C THR A 373 -15.42 9.50 -6.83
N PHE A 374 -16.12 10.60 -7.14
CA PHE A 374 -16.60 10.89 -8.51
C PHE A 374 -15.48 11.03 -9.56
N CYS A 375 -14.23 11.25 -9.15
CA CYS A 375 -13.09 11.38 -10.06
C CYS A 375 -12.58 10.03 -10.60
N GLN A 376 -13.07 8.91 -10.06
CA GLN A 376 -12.63 7.58 -10.48
C GLN A 376 -12.75 7.37 -12.01
N PRO A 377 -11.73 6.75 -12.63
CA PRO A 377 -10.60 6.02 -12.03
C PRO A 377 -9.41 6.90 -11.59
N ARG A 378 -9.47 8.22 -11.77
CA ARG A 378 -8.41 9.13 -11.31
C ARG A 378 -8.63 9.48 -9.84
N VAL A 379 -7.54 9.65 -9.10
CA VAL A 379 -7.59 10.19 -7.74
C VAL A 379 -7.72 11.71 -7.79
N HIS A 380 -8.64 12.27 -7.00
CA HIS A 380 -8.82 13.72 -6.90
C HIS A 380 -7.54 14.42 -6.40
N ASN A 381 -7.26 15.64 -6.90
CA ASN A 381 -6.05 16.40 -6.56
C ASN A 381 -5.93 16.82 -5.08
N VAL A 382 -6.95 16.58 -4.26
CA VAL A 382 -6.90 16.86 -2.81
C VAL A 382 -6.03 15.84 -2.09
N TRP A 383 -5.99 14.59 -2.57
CA TRP A 383 -5.25 13.51 -1.93
C TRP A 383 -3.72 13.70 -2.01
N PRO A 384 -3.10 14.00 -3.17
CA PRO A 384 -1.66 14.27 -3.20
C PRO A 384 -1.24 15.43 -2.30
N VAL A 385 -2.08 16.47 -2.17
CA VAL A 385 -1.82 17.61 -1.27
C VAL A 385 -1.86 17.18 0.20
N LEU A 386 -2.88 16.41 0.61
CA LEU A 386 -2.95 15.88 1.97
C LEU A 386 -1.83 14.90 2.28
N VAL A 387 -1.46 14.03 1.34
CA VAL A 387 -0.34 13.09 1.47
C VAL A 387 0.98 13.86 1.65
N TYR A 388 1.20 14.93 0.89
CA TYR A 388 2.38 15.78 1.04
C TYR A 388 2.43 16.46 2.42
N MET A 389 1.29 16.93 2.94
CA MET A 389 1.22 17.53 4.28
C MET A 389 1.40 16.49 5.40
N LEU A 390 0.93 15.24 5.18
CA LEU A 390 1.02 14.15 6.15
C LEU A 390 2.43 13.55 6.21
N LEU A 391 3.07 13.38 5.05
CA LEU A 391 4.41 12.81 4.88
C LEU A 391 5.26 13.75 4.01
N PRO A 392 5.84 14.82 4.59
CA PRO A 392 6.72 15.74 3.87
C PRO A 392 7.99 15.02 3.37
N ASP A 393 8.50 15.41 2.20
CA ASP A 393 9.70 14.79 1.62
C ASP A 393 10.94 15.08 2.50
N ARG A 394 11.47 14.05 3.17
CA ARG A 394 12.65 14.16 4.07
C ARG A 394 13.94 14.58 3.36
N VAL A 395 13.97 14.57 2.02
CA VAL A 395 15.17 14.85 1.20
C VAL A 395 15.59 16.32 1.27
N LEU A 396 14.66 17.27 1.47
CA LEU A 396 14.97 18.70 1.45
C LEU A 396 15.44 19.29 2.79
N GLN A 397 15.33 18.56 3.91
CA GLN A 397 15.81 19.06 5.21
C GLN A 397 17.28 18.73 5.52
N ALA A 398 17.97 17.98 4.65
CA ALA A 398 19.38 17.64 4.85
C ALA A 398 20.36 18.72 4.33
N GLU A 399 19.95 19.56 3.37
CA GLU A 399 20.85 20.57 2.80
C GLU A 399 21.00 21.81 3.71
N ASP A 400 19.95 22.21 4.45
CA ASP A 400 19.98 23.37 5.37
C ASP A 400 20.66 23.09 6.72
N ALA A 401 21.02 21.82 7.01
CA ALA A 401 21.75 21.44 8.23
C ALA A 401 23.27 21.30 8.00
N SER A 402 23.76 21.55 6.77
CA SER A 402 25.16 21.31 6.39
C SER A 402 26.12 22.47 6.69
N SER A 403 25.66 23.55 7.34
CA SER A 403 26.50 24.72 7.64
C SER A 403 26.71 24.98 9.14
N VAL A 404 27.10 23.98 9.95
CA VAL A 404 27.90 24.22 11.17
C VAL A 404 28.85 23.04 11.43
N SER A 405 30.15 23.35 11.44
CA SER A 405 31.30 22.46 11.42
C SER A 405 31.53 21.55 12.65
N ASN A 406 32.02 20.35 12.34
CA ASN A 406 33.11 19.59 12.98
C ASN A 406 33.36 19.70 14.51
N SER A 407 33.12 18.61 15.24
CA SER A 407 34.17 18.05 16.12
C SER A 407 33.98 16.54 16.31
N LEU A 408 35.07 15.78 16.12
CA LEU A 408 35.17 14.35 16.40
C LEU A 408 35.10 14.10 17.92
N LYS A 409 34.23 13.16 18.35
CA LYS A 409 34.49 12.15 19.42
C LYS A 409 33.30 11.18 19.59
N ARG A 410 33.58 9.90 19.25
CA ARG A 410 33.00 8.58 19.66
C ARG A 410 31.49 8.43 19.98
N PRO A 411 30.83 7.35 19.49
CA PRO A 411 29.39 7.14 19.65
C PRO A 411 29.04 6.53 21.01
N LYS A 412 28.05 7.11 21.70
CA LYS A 412 27.38 6.49 22.84
C LYS A 412 25.86 6.60 22.65
N LYS A 413 25.21 5.44 22.78
CA LYS A 413 23.78 5.11 22.88
C LYS A 413 22.76 6.26 23.00
N ASN A 414 21.62 6.01 22.34
CA ASN A 414 20.30 6.65 22.47
C ASN A 414 20.12 7.95 21.69
N ARG A 415 19.92 7.82 20.38
CA ARG A 415 19.22 8.83 19.59
C ARG A 415 17.72 8.67 19.89
N LYS A 416 17.22 9.44 20.87
CA LYS A 416 15.77 9.70 21.01
C LYS A 416 15.27 10.18 19.64
N SER A 417 14.19 9.58 19.15
CA SER A 417 13.35 10.13 18.09
C SER A 417 13.15 11.63 18.34
N SER A 418 13.33 12.46 17.32
CA SER A 418 12.91 13.85 17.39
C SER A 418 11.39 13.88 17.63
N SER A 419 10.87 14.79 18.47
CA SER A 419 9.43 14.84 18.79
C SER A 419 8.53 14.91 17.55
N SER A 420 9.07 15.47 16.46
CA SER A 420 8.45 15.55 15.14
C SER A 420 8.07 14.18 14.55
N ASP A 421 8.87 13.14 14.74
CA ASP A 421 8.61 11.82 14.15
C ASP A 421 7.47 11.09 14.87
N GLU A 422 7.31 11.33 16.18
CA GLU A 422 6.19 10.81 16.97
C GLU A 422 4.89 11.53 16.65
N GLU A 423 4.94 12.85 16.45
CA GLU A 423 3.79 13.66 16.01
C GLU A 423 3.30 13.22 14.62
N ILE A 424 4.22 13.04 13.66
CA ILE A 424 3.88 12.53 12.31
C ILE A 424 3.26 11.14 12.40
N ALA A 425 3.81 10.24 13.22
CA ALA A 425 3.26 8.90 13.41
C ALA A 425 1.83 8.94 13.97
N LYS A 426 1.57 9.80 14.95
CA LYS A 426 0.24 10.00 15.53
C LYS A 426 -0.75 10.55 14.50
N ASN A 427 -0.36 11.57 13.74
CA ASN A 427 -1.20 12.16 12.70
C ASN A 427 -1.52 11.15 11.59
N PHE A 428 -0.52 10.34 11.21
CA PHE A 428 -0.68 9.26 10.24
C PHE A 428 -1.64 8.19 10.74
N GLN A 429 -1.52 7.79 12.00
CA GLN A 429 -2.44 6.86 12.64
C GLN A 429 -3.88 7.39 12.65
N CYS A 430 -4.10 8.63 13.10
CA CYS A 430 -5.43 9.24 13.08
C CYS A 430 -6.01 9.33 11.67
N PHE A 431 -5.19 9.66 10.67
CA PHE A 431 -5.61 9.67 9.26
C PHE A 431 -6.08 8.29 8.77
N CYS A 432 -5.29 7.24 9.04
CA CYS A 432 -5.66 5.87 8.67
C CYS A 432 -6.95 5.42 9.37
N GLU A 433 -7.06 5.62 10.69
CA GLU A 433 -8.21 5.17 11.49
C GLU A 433 -9.51 5.91 11.10
N VAL A 434 -9.47 7.24 10.95
CA VAL A 434 -10.69 8.03 10.72
C VAL A 434 -11.10 8.05 9.25
N ILE A 435 -10.15 8.28 8.33
CA ILE A 435 -10.46 8.46 6.91
C ILE A 435 -10.46 7.13 6.16
N ILE A 436 -9.37 6.37 6.23
CA ILE A 436 -9.26 5.12 5.46
C ILE A 436 -10.23 4.08 6.03
N GLU A 437 -10.08 3.76 7.31
CA GLU A 437 -10.84 2.72 7.97
C GLU A 437 -12.27 3.15 8.32
N GLY A 438 -12.42 4.26 9.03
CA GLY A 438 -13.72 4.72 9.54
C GLY A 438 -14.66 5.23 8.46
N SER A 439 -14.12 5.79 7.36
CA SER A 439 -14.94 6.51 6.37
C SER A 439 -14.97 5.85 4.98
N LEU A 440 -13.82 5.45 4.42
CA LEU A 440 -13.77 4.91 3.05
C LEU A 440 -14.08 3.40 3.02
N LEU A 441 -13.45 2.60 3.89
CA LEU A 441 -13.61 1.15 3.90
C LEU A 441 -15.01 0.67 4.32
N THR A 442 -15.66 1.38 5.25
CA THR A 442 -17.03 1.08 5.72
C THR A 442 -18.12 1.45 4.71
N SER A 443 -17.74 1.99 3.54
CA SER A 443 -18.68 2.56 2.59
C SER A 443 -18.83 1.72 1.31
N SER A 444 -19.17 2.37 0.19
CA SER A 444 -19.42 1.71 -1.10
C SER A 444 -18.16 1.05 -1.70
N HIS A 445 -18.35 0.14 -2.66
CA HIS A 445 -17.24 -0.49 -3.39
C HIS A 445 -16.32 0.54 -4.07
N ASP A 446 -16.90 1.60 -4.63
CA ASP A 446 -16.13 2.69 -5.24
C ASP A 446 -15.26 3.41 -4.19
N ARG A 447 -15.78 3.64 -2.98
CA ARG A 447 -14.99 4.25 -1.88
C ARG A 447 -13.91 3.31 -1.35
N LYS A 448 -14.15 1.99 -1.33
CA LYS A 448 -13.10 0.98 -1.07
C LYS A 448 -11.99 1.04 -2.11
N HIS A 449 -12.32 1.16 -3.40
CA HIS A 449 -11.33 1.37 -4.45
C HIS A 449 -10.51 2.63 -4.21
N LEU A 450 -11.16 3.74 -3.86
CA LEU A 450 -10.47 4.99 -3.53
C LEU A 450 -9.53 4.82 -2.33
N ALA A 451 -9.91 4.06 -1.31
CA ALA A 451 -9.03 3.75 -0.18
C ALA A 451 -7.73 3.09 -0.66
N PHE A 452 -7.80 2.08 -1.52
CA PHE A 452 -6.61 1.44 -2.08
C PHE A 452 -5.80 2.38 -2.98
N ASP A 453 -6.44 3.25 -3.77
CA ASP A 453 -5.71 4.25 -4.56
C ASP A 453 -4.95 5.25 -3.66
N VAL A 454 -5.55 5.67 -2.54
CA VAL A 454 -4.88 6.54 -1.57
C VAL A 454 -3.73 5.82 -0.87
N LEU A 455 -3.90 4.53 -0.52
CA LEU A 455 -2.81 3.72 0.00
C LEU A 455 -1.67 3.58 -1.02
N LEU A 456 -1.97 3.41 -2.31
CA LEU A 456 -0.96 3.41 -3.39
C LEU A 456 -0.21 4.74 -3.49
N LEU A 457 -0.89 5.88 -3.28
CA LEU A 457 -0.25 7.20 -3.22
C LEU A 457 0.67 7.36 -2.00
N LEU A 458 0.36 6.69 -0.89
CA LEU A 458 1.16 6.74 0.34
C LEU A 458 2.43 5.87 0.26
N LEU A 459 2.38 4.72 -0.42
CA LEU A 459 3.48 3.74 -0.46
C LEU A 459 4.85 4.37 -0.77
N PRO A 460 5.05 5.19 -1.83
CA PRO A 460 6.36 5.72 -2.18
C PRO A 460 7.01 6.57 -1.08
N LYS A 461 6.21 7.19 -0.20
CA LYS A 461 6.68 8.07 0.88
C LYS A 461 6.68 7.39 2.26
N LEU A 462 6.24 6.14 2.35
CA LEU A 462 5.98 5.48 3.63
C LEU A 462 7.27 4.97 4.29
N PRO A 463 7.54 5.33 5.56
CA PRO A 463 8.58 4.68 6.36
C PRO A 463 8.19 3.24 6.74
N ALA A 464 9.18 2.35 6.90
CA ALA A 464 8.92 0.95 7.26
C ALA A 464 8.22 0.79 8.63
N SER A 465 8.37 1.75 9.54
CA SER A 465 7.69 1.78 10.84
C SER A 465 6.18 2.02 10.74
N PHE A 466 5.70 2.63 9.66
CA PHE A 466 4.27 2.96 9.49
C PHE A 466 3.48 1.83 8.82
N ILE A 467 4.15 0.78 8.37
CA ILE A 467 3.51 -0.38 7.72
C ILE A 467 2.48 -1.03 8.64
N SER A 468 2.75 -1.14 9.94
CA SER A 468 1.80 -1.73 10.90
C SER A 468 0.54 -0.88 11.08
N ILE A 469 0.62 0.42 10.80
CA ILE A 469 -0.53 1.34 10.80
C ILE A 469 -1.27 1.24 9.46
N THR A 470 -0.53 1.19 8.34
CA THR A 470 -1.10 1.13 6.99
C THR A 470 -1.76 -0.21 6.68
N LEU A 471 -1.21 -1.32 7.18
CA LEU A 471 -1.77 -2.66 7.04
C LEU A 471 -2.44 -3.07 8.35
N SER A 472 -3.39 -2.26 8.80
CA SER A 472 -4.16 -2.52 10.01
C SER A 472 -5.10 -3.72 9.87
N TYR A 473 -5.69 -4.15 10.99
CA TYR A 473 -6.65 -5.23 11.02
C TYR A 473 -7.79 -5.05 10.01
N LYS A 474 -8.42 -3.87 9.98
CA LYS A 474 -9.57 -3.60 9.09
C LYS A 474 -9.18 -3.62 7.61
N ILE A 475 -8.00 -3.10 7.27
CA ILE A 475 -7.50 -3.12 5.90
C ILE A 475 -7.20 -4.56 5.47
N VAL A 476 -6.49 -5.33 6.31
CA VAL A 476 -6.16 -6.73 6.00
C VAL A 476 -7.42 -7.59 5.89
N GLN A 477 -8.39 -7.44 6.78
CA GLN A 477 -9.68 -8.15 6.67
C GLN A 477 -10.44 -7.77 5.40
N CYS A 478 -10.49 -6.47 5.05
CA CYS A 478 -11.10 -6.03 3.80
C CYS A 478 -10.41 -6.65 2.57
N MET A 479 -9.08 -6.74 2.58
CA MET A 479 -8.32 -7.43 1.52
C MET A 479 -8.67 -8.92 1.46
N ILE A 480 -8.78 -9.58 2.61
CA ILE A 480 -9.15 -11.00 2.70
C ILE A 480 -10.54 -11.24 2.10
N ASP A 481 -11.53 -10.44 2.47
CA ASP A 481 -12.91 -10.55 1.96
C ASP A 481 -12.97 -10.38 0.44
N ILE A 482 -12.28 -9.36 -0.08
CA ILE A 482 -12.25 -9.07 -1.51
C ILE A 482 -11.51 -10.15 -2.29
N LEU A 483 -10.34 -10.59 -1.82
CA LEU A 483 -9.52 -11.60 -2.50
C LEU A 483 -10.14 -13.01 -2.45
N SER A 484 -10.97 -13.28 -1.45
CA SER A 484 -11.75 -14.53 -1.38
C SER A 484 -12.83 -14.59 -2.46
N THR A 485 -13.26 -13.43 -2.98
CA THR A 485 -14.37 -13.29 -3.95
C THR A 485 -13.86 -12.93 -5.35
N LYS A 486 -13.44 -13.93 -6.13
CA LYS A 486 -12.81 -13.73 -7.45
C LYS A 486 -13.66 -12.99 -8.50
N ASP A 487 -14.98 -13.01 -8.35
CA ASP A 487 -15.91 -12.38 -9.30
C ASP A 487 -16.10 -10.88 -9.08
N SER A 488 -15.62 -10.35 -7.95
CA SER A 488 -15.69 -8.91 -7.66
C SER A 488 -14.72 -8.12 -8.54
N TRP A 489 -15.15 -6.99 -9.11
CA TRP A 489 -14.25 -6.12 -9.86
C TRP A 489 -13.14 -5.52 -8.96
N LEU A 490 -13.40 -5.37 -7.65
CA LEU A 490 -12.41 -4.96 -6.64
C LEU A 490 -11.29 -5.97 -6.47
N TYR A 491 -11.50 -7.24 -6.86
CA TYR A 491 -10.46 -8.27 -6.83
C TYR A 491 -9.20 -7.81 -7.56
N LYS A 492 -9.36 -7.21 -8.76
CA LYS A 492 -8.24 -6.72 -9.57
C LYS A 492 -7.54 -5.53 -8.93
N VAL A 493 -8.27 -4.71 -8.18
CA VAL A 493 -7.75 -3.53 -7.48
C VAL A 493 -6.85 -3.97 -6.34
N VAL A 494 -7.32 -4.90 -5.50
CA VAL A 494 -6.53 -5.44 -4.38
C VAL A 494 -5.36 -6.28 -4.87
N GLN A 495 -5.52 -7.02 -5.98
CA GLN A 495 -4.38 -7.69 -6.63
C GLN A 495 -3.32 -6.70 -7.12
N HIS A 496 -3.73 -5.59 -7.74
CA HIS A 496 -2.81 -4.56 -8.16
C HIS A 496 -2.11 -3.90 -6.96
N PHE A 497 -2.85 -3.65 -5.88
CA PHE A 497 -2.28 -3.16 -4.62
C PHE A 497 -1.25 -4.12 -4.05
N LEU A 498 -1.57 -5.42 -3.91
CA LEU A 498 -0.64 -6.43 -3.41
C LEU A 498 0.62 -6.56 -4.26
N LYS A 499 0.46 -6.52 -5.58
CA LYS A 499 1.59 -6.54 -6.50
C LYS A 499 2.49 -5.32 -6.29
N THR A 500 1.90 -4.12 -6.25
CA THR A 500 2.65 -2.87 -6.05
C THR A 500 3.30 -2.81 -4.67
N LEU A 501 2.64 -3.33 -3.63
CA LEU A 501 3.19 -3.48 -2.29
C LEU A 501 4.43 -4.40 -2.29
N THR A 502 4.35 -5.54 -2.99
CA THR A 502 5.46 -6.49 -3.13
C THR A 502 6.63 -5.86 -3.91
N ASP A 503 6.34 -5.17 -5.02
CA ASP A 503 7.33 -4.46 -5.82
C ASP A 503 8.00 -3.32 -5.00
N TRP A 504 7.24 -2.63 -4.14
CA TRP A 504 7.74 -1.57 -3.26
C TRP A 504 8.62 -2.06 -2.09
N VAL A 505 8.35 -3.27 -1.58
CA VAL A 505 9.22 -3.92 -0.58
C VAL A 505 10.62 -4.12 -1.17
N GLY A 506 10.70 -4.62 -2.41
CA GLY A 506 11.96 -4.85 -3.11
C GLY A 506 12.96 -5.66 -2.28
N ASP A 507 14.20 -5.16 -2.21
CA ASP A 507 15.30 -5.79 -1.45
C ASP A 507 15.38 -5.34 0.03
N ASP A 508 14.47 -4.50 0.53
CA ASP A 508 14.49 -3.98 1.91
C ASP A 508 13.93 -5.01 2.91
N ASP A 509 14.82 -5.63 3.69
CA ASP A 509 14.46 -6.63 4.70
C ASP A 509 13.54 -6.08 5.81
N VAL A 510 13.68 -4.81 6.19
CA VAL A 510 12.86 -4.20 7.25
C VAL A 510 11.43 -4.07 6.77
N ARG A 511 11.22 -3.54 5.56
CA ARG A 511 9.89 -3.48 4.93
C ARG A 511 9.30 -4.87 4.76
N ARG A 512 10.11 -5.82 4.30
CA ARG A 512 9.68 -7.21 4.07
C ARG A 512 9.14 -7.85 5.35
N VAL A 513 9.91 -7.76 6.43
CA VAL A 513 9.50 -8.28 7.75
C VAL A 513 8.22 -7.59 8.22
N SER A 514 8.16 -6.26 8.16
CA SER A 514 6.98 -5.50 8.59
C SER A 514 5.71 -5.88 7.83
N VAL A 515 5.78 -6.06 6.51
CA VAL A 515 4.63 -6.48 5.68
C VAL A 515 4.18 -7.89 6.03
N ILE A 516 5.11 -8.85 6.12
CA ILE A 516 4.78 -10.25 6.49
C ILE A 516 4.11 -10.29 7.87
N VAL A 517 4.70 -9.59 8.84
CA VAL A 517 4.23 -9.54 10.22
C VAL A 517 2.82 -8.93 10.29
N ALA A 518 2.56 -7.83 9.59
CA ALA A 518 1.25 -7.18 9.59
C ALA A 518 0.17 -8.09 8.95
N LEU A 519 0.45 -8.67 7.76
CA LEU A 519 -0.50 -9.55 7.07
C LEU A 519 -0.81 -10.80 7.91
N GLN A 520 0.18 -11.38 8.58
CA GLN A 520 -0.02 -12.62 9.35
C GLN A 520 -0.62 -12.39 10.74
N LYS A 521 -0.24 -11.30 11.42
CA LYS A 521 -0.85 -10.89 12.69
C LYS A 521 -2.37 -10.70 12.54
N HIS A 522 -2.80 -10.04 11.47
CA HIS A 522 -4.21 -9.73 11.25
C HIS A 522 -5.00 -10.82 10.54
N SER A 523 -4.37 -11.92 10.13
CA SER A 523 -5.02 -13.07 9.48
C SER A 523 -4.88 -14.38 10.27
N ASN A 524 -4.37 -14.32 11.50
CA ASN A 524 -4.07 -15.48 12.35
C ASN A 524 -3.23 -16.55 11.63
N GLY A 525 -2.23 -16.13 10.86
CA GLY A 525 -1.32 -17.04 10.14
C GLY A 525 -1.88 -17.61 8.83
N LYS A 526 -3.09 -17.22 8.41
CA LYS A 526 -3.82 -17.85 7.30
C LYS A 526 -4.01 -16.97 6.06
N PHE A 527 -3.29 -15.85 5.94
CA PHE A 527 -3.48 -14.88 4.84
C PHE A 527 -3.50 -15.56 3.45
N ASP A 528 -2.43 -16.24 3.06
CA ASP A 528 -2.30 -16.92 1.76
C ASP A 528 -3.34 -18.05 1.61
N GLY A 529 -3.69 -18.74 2.70
CA GLY A 529 -4.67 -19.83 2.69
C GLY A 529 -6.09 -19.36 2.39
N ILE A 530 -6.52 -18.24 3.00
CA ILE A 530 -7.85 -17.68 2.82
C ILE A 530 -7.94 -16.97 1.46
N THR A 531 -6.97 -16.10 1.17
CA THR A 531 -6.93 -15.31 -0.08
C THR A 531 -6.61 -16.15 -1.32
N ARG A 532 -6.13 -17.40 -1.12
CA ARG A 532 -5.61 -18.28 -2.17
C ARG A 532 -4.50 -17.62 -3.00
N THR A 533 -3.70 -16.78 -2.34
CA THR A 533 -2.51 -16.14 -2.93
C THR A 533 -1.24 -16.82 -2.44
N LYS A 534 -0.07 -16.35 -2.92
CA LYS A 534 1.25 -16.80 -2.45
C LYS A 534 2.09 -15.63 -1.93
N THR A 535 1.44 -14.53 -1.57
CA THR A 535 2.10 -13.26 -1.27
C THR A 535 3.09 -13.42 -0.11
N VAL A 536 2.65 -14.02 1.00
CA VAL A 536 3.51 -14.19 2.17
C VAL A 536 4.61 -15.22 1.89
N LYS A 537 4.28 -16.32 1.20
CA LYS A 537 5.27 -17.34 0.81
C LYS A 537 6.36 -16.80 -0.09
N ASP A 538 6.00 -15.99 -1.09
CA ASP A 538 6.95 -15.39 -2.04
C ASP A 538 7.87 -14.41 -1.29
N LEU A 539 7.32 -13.52 -0.44
CA LEU A 539 8.12 -12.64 0.43
C LEU A 539 9.05 -13.42 1.37
N MET A 540 8.59 -14.51 1.99
CA MET A 540 9.44 -15.34 2.85
C MET A 540 10.57 -16.04 2.08
N SER A 541 10.37 -16.34 0.79
CA SER A 541 11.39 -16.97 -0.04
C SER A 541 12.51 -16.03 -0.48
N ASP A 542 12.25 -14.72 -0.47
CA ASP A 542 13.16 -13.68 -0.94
C ASP A 542 14.13 -13.14 0.14
N PHE A 543 14.16 -13.73 1.34
CA PHE A 543 15.18 -13.38 2.34
C PHE A 543 16.58 -13.78 1.88
N ARG A 544 17.49 -12.80 1.81
CA ARG A 544 18.88 -13.00 1.37
C ARG A 544 19.92 -12.75 2.45
N THR A 545 19.60 -11.97 3.49
CA THR A 545 20.58 -11.52 4.49
C THR A 545 20.36 -12.18 5.86
N GLU A 546 21.45 -12.38 6.59
CA GLU A 546 21.40 -12.84 7.99
C GLU A 546 20.62 -11.88 8.88
N SER A 547 20.87 -10.57 8.75
CA SER A 547 20.20 -9.52 9.51
C SER A 547 18.69 -9.52 9.30
N GLY A 548 18.23 -9.71 8.07
CA GLY A 548 16.81 -9.80 7.74
C GLY A 548 16.15 -11.01 8.39
N CYS A 549 16.81 -12.17 8.35
CA CYS A 549 16.32 -13.38 9.03
C CYS A 549 16.27 -13.23 10.54
N MET A 550 17.30 -12.67 11.16
CA MET A 550 17.32 -12.44 12.60
C MET A 550 16.25 -11.44 13.03
N LEU A 551 16.03 -10.37 12.24
CA LEU A 551 14.93 -9.43 12.46
C LEU A 551 13.57 -10.10 12.31
N PHE A 552 13.40 -10.98 11.32
CA PHE A 552 12.18 -11.74 11.13
C PHE A 552 11.90 -12.66 12.32
N ILE A 553 12.90 -13.46 12.74
CA ILE A 553 12.81 -14.32 13.92
C ILE A 553 12.41 -13.49 15.12
N GLN A 554 13.11 -12.39 15.42
CA GLN A 554 12.80 -11.54 16.56
C GLN A 554 11.36 -11.01 16.54
N ASN A 555 10.83 -10.63 15.37
CA ASN A 555 9.44 -10.19 15.26
C ASN A 555 8.43 -11.34 15.41
N LEU A 556 8.75 -12.55 14.92
CA LEU A 556 7.93 -13.74 15.17
C LEU A 556 7.91 -14.10 16.66
N LEU A 557 9.05 -13.97 17.36
CA LEU A 557 9.13 -14.14 18.81
C LEU A 557 8.22 -13.16 19.54
N ASN A 558 8.33 -11.87 19.19
CA ASN A 558 7.48 -10.85 19.77
C ASN A 558 6.00 -11.14 19.51
N MET A 559 5.64 -11.52 18.28
CA MET A 559 4.27 -11.88 17.90
C MET A 559 3.75 -13.11 18.66
N PHE A 560 4.61 -14.10 18.94
CA PHE A 560 4.25 -15.29 19.71
C PHE A 560 3.97 -14.96 21.20
N LEU A 561 4.70 -13.99 21.74
CA LEU A 561 4.61 -13.55 23.14
C LEU A 561 3.53 -12.48 23.37
N ASP A 562 3.19 -11.70 22.34
CA ASP A 562 2.30 -10.56 22.44
C ASP A 562 0.82 -11.00 22.39
N GLU A 563 0.26 -11.28 23.56
CA GLU A 563 -1.18 -11.55 23.75
C GLU A 563 -2.03 -10.28 23.82
N LYS A 564 -1.41 -9.10 23.84
CA LYS A 564 -2.13 -7.83 23.87
C LYS A 564 -2.60 -7.51 22.45
N HIS A 565 -3.78 -7.98 22.04
CA HIS A 565 -4.72 -7.32 21.12
C HIS A 565 -5.82 -8.34 20.73
N ALA A 566 -6.66 -8.70 21.70
CA ALA A 566 -7.98 -9.26 21.46
C ALA A 566 -9.06 -8.33 22.04
N THR A 567 -8.81 -7.02 22.05
CA THR A 567 -9.78 -6.00 22.47
C THR A 567 -10.03 -5.03 21.32
N GLU A 568 -11.32 -4.76 21.12
CA GLU A 568 -11.97 -3.95 20.10
C GLU A 568 -12.28 -4.65 18.76
N GLU A 569 -13.06 -5.74 18.85
CA GLU A 569 -14.23 -5.82 17.96
C GLU A 569 -15.21 -4.71 18.39
N PRO A 570 -15.49 -3.68 17.57
CA PRO A 570 -16.72 -2.94 17.74
C PRO A 570 -17.84 -3.86 17.27
N SER A 571 -18.63 -4.36 18.21
CA SER A 571 -19.92 -4.97 17.94
C SER A 571 -20.84 -3.92 17.30
N ASP A 572 -20.78 -3.78 15.97
CA ASP A 572 -21.79 -3.08 15.19
C ASP A 572 -23.06 -3.95 15.17
N GLN A 573 -23.85 -3.85 16.26
CA GLN A 573 -25.25 -4.20 16.22
C GLN A 573 -25.97 -3.15 15.35
N SER A 574 -26.12 -3.45 14.07
CA SER A 574 -27.15 -2.83 13.26
C SER A 574 -28.51 -3.21 13.87
N GLN A 575 -29.12 -2.26 14.58
CA GLN A 575 -30.55 -2.30 14.87
C GLN A 575 -31.31 -2.19 13.55
N THR A 576 -31.76 -3.32 13.02
CA THR A 576 -32.97 -3.36 12.20
C THR A 576 -34.05 -3.98 13.06
N THR A 577 -35.03 -3.17 13.42
CA THR A 577 -36.26 -3.58 14.08
C THR A 577 -37.00 -4.56 13.20
N ASP A 578 -37.12 -5.81 13.63
CA ASP A 578 -38.24 -6.64 13.23
C ASP A 578 -38.68 -7.49 14.43
N ASP A 579 -39.79 -7.07 15.02
CA ASP A 579 -40.49 -7.77 16.10
C ASP A 579 -41.24 -8.96 15.49
N ASN A 580 -40.70 -10.16 15.63
CA ASN A 580 -41.45 -11.40 15.89
C ASN A 580 -40.56 -12.63 15.77
N SER A 581 -40.24 -13.25 16.90
CA SER A 581 -40.75 -14.58 17.26
C SER A 581 -40.07 -15.06 18.54
N ASP A 582 -40.93 -15.32 19.51
CA ASP A 582 -40.63 -15.94 20.79
C ASP A 582 -40.43 -17.45 20.61
N ILE A 583 -39.67 -18.02 21.56
CA ILE A 583 -39.56 -19.42 21.97
C ILE A 583 -38.27 -20.22 21.62
N GLY A 584 -37.47 -20.44 22.67
CA GLY A 584 -36.95 -21.76 23.05
C GLY A 584 -35.58 -22.21 22.53
N SER A 585 -34.53 -22.03 23.35
CA SER A 585 -33.74 -23.15 23.92
C SER A 585 -32.57 -22.60 24.74
N VAL A 586 -32.69 -22.74 26.05
CA VAL A 586 -31.58 -22.64 27.01
C VAL A 586 -30.82 -23.96 26.92
N GLU A 587 -29.56 -23.93 26.49
CA GLU A 587 -28.44 -24.76 26.97
C GLU A 587 -27.15 -24.42 26.19
N ASP A 588 -26.05 -24.31 26.95
CA ASP A 588 -24.63 -24.36 26.59
C ASP A 588 -24.03 -23.29 25.65
N LYS A 589 -23.61 -22.17 26.26
CA LYS A 589 -22.51 -21.34 25.75
C LYS A 589 -21.22 -21.67 26.50
N GLU A 590 -20.48 -22.66 26.01
CA GLU A 590 -19.06 -22.79 26.31
C GLU A 590 -18.26 -21.70 25.55
N SER A 591 -17.35 -21.05 26.26
CA SER A 591 -16.49 -19.94 25.85
C SER A 591 -15.33 -20.37 24.93
N VAL A 592 -15.60 -21.16 23.88
CA VAL A 592 -14.58 -21.77 22.99
C VAL A 592 -14.01 -20.78 21.93
N GLY A 593 -14.62 -19.61 21.73
CA GLY A 593 -14.29 -18.74 20.59
C GLY A 593 -12.91 -18.05 20.61
N THR A 594 -12.32 -17.78 21.78
CA THR A 594 -11.13 -16.92 21.87
C THR A 594 -9.82 -17.71 21.90
N MET A 595 -9.82 -18.93 22.45
CA MET A 595 -8.62 -19.77 22.58
C MET A 595 -8.12 -20.29 21.21
N GLY A 596 -9.06 -20.65 20.31
CA GLY A 596 -8.71 -21.25 19.02
C GLY A 596 -8.01 -20.31 18.03
N ASN A 597 -8.27 -18.99 18.11
CA ASN A 597 -7.71 -18.03 17.15
C ASN A 597 -6.24 -17.69 17.38
N SER A 598 -5.81 -17.61 18.65
CA SER A 598 -4.40 -17.40 19.03
C SER A 598 -3.54 -18.62 18.66
N ASP A 599 -4.10 -19.82 18.82
CA ASP A 599 -3.39 -21.06 18.53
C ASP A 599 -3.04 -21.22 17.04
N PHE A 600 -3.87 -20.74 16.11
CA PHE A 600 -3.53 -20.77 14.68
C PHE A 600 -2.33 -19.89 14.32
N LEU A 601 -2.24 -18.70 14.90
CA LEU A 601 -1.10 -17.81 14.69
C LEU A 601 0.17 -18.42 15.27
N LYS A 602 0.10 -18.93 16.50
CA LYS A 602 1.21 -19.62 17.17
C LYS A 602 1.67 -20.85 16.38
N THR A 603 0.73 -21.63 15.83
CA THR A 603 0.99 -22.78 14.95
C THR A 603 1.78 -22.34 13.72
N TRP A 604 1.30 -21.30 13.02
CA TRP A 604 1.97 -20.78 11.83
C TRP A 604 3.38 -20.26 12.13
N ILE A 605 3.58 -19.59 13.27
CA ILE A 605 4.91 -19.11 13.69
C ILE A 605 5.88 -20.28 13.84
N VAL A 606 5.48 -21.35 14.53
CA VAL A 606 6.32 -22.53 14.76
C VAL A 606 6.66 -23.24 13.45
N GLU A 607 5.70 -23.38 12.53
CA GLU A 607 5.94 -23.96 11.20
C GLU A 607 6.83 -23.08 10.30
N SER A 608 6.73 -21.76 10.45
CA SER A 608 7.44 -20.80 9.61
C SER A 608 8.92 -20.72 9.93
N LEU A 609 9.33 -20.92 11.19
CA LEU A 609 10.72 -20.74 11.61
C LEU A 609 11.71 -21.67 10.87
N PRO A 610 11.50 -23.00 10.76
CA PRO A 610 12.42 -23.85 10.01
C PRO A 610 12.34 -23.62 8.50
N SER A 611 11.21 -23.09 7.99
CA SER A 611 11.04 -22.81 6.56
C SER A 611 11.97 -21.72 6.06
N ILE A 612 12.37 -20.78 6.93
CA ILE A 612 13.37 -19.74 6.64
C ILE A 612 14.62 -20.42 6.05
N LEU A 613 15.11 -21.49 6.66
CA LEU A 613 16.35 -22.14 6.22
C LEU A 613 16.28 -22.86 4.86
N LYS A 614 15.10 -23.06 4.27
CA LYS A 614 14.94 -23.85 3.02
C LYS A 614 15.43 -23.11 1.77
N ASN A 615 15.26 -21.79 1.72
CA ASN A 615 15.54 -20.98 0.54
C ASN A 615 16.81 -20.11 0.66
N LEU A 616 17.44 -20.11 1.84
CA LEU A 616 18.60 -19.26 2.10
C LEU A 616 19.92 -19.85 1.61
N LYS A 617 20.60 -19.07 0.77
CA LYS A 617 22.00 -19.27 0.38
C LYS A 617 22.90 -18.39 1.24
N LEU A 618 23.05 -18.73 2.51
CA LEU A 618 23.98 -18.06 3.43
C LEU A 618 25.31 -18.80 3.51
N ASP A 619 26.33 -18.05 3.94
CA ASP A 619 27.56 -18.63 4.46
C ASP A 619 27.26 -19.59 5.62
N PRO A 620 28.02 -20.69 5.79
CA PRO A 620 27.78 -21.68 6.85
C PRO A 620 27.71 -21.07 8.25
N GLU A 621 28.53 -20.06 8.57
CA GLU A 621 28.54 -19.42 9.89
C GLU A 621 27.28 -18.57 10.11
N ALA A 622 26.86 -17.80 9.10
CA ALA A 622 25.61 -17.05 9.14
C ALA A 622 24.39 -17.98 9.27
N LYS A 623 24.39 -19.11 8.55
CA LYS A 623 23.36 -20.15 8.66
C LYS A 623 23.31 -20.73 10.07
N PHE A 624 24.47 -21.00 10.67
CA PHE A 624 24.57 -21.52 12.04
C PHE A 624 23.99 -20.56 13.08
N ARG A 625 24.22 -19.25 12.93
CA ARG A 625 23.63 -18.23 13.82
C ARG A 625 22.10 -18.17 13.74
N VAL A 626 21.55 -18.25 12.53
CA VAL A 626 20.09 -18.33 12.31
C VAL A 626 19.53 -19.62 12.92
N GLN A 627 20.21 -20.76 12.73
CA GLN A 627 19.84 -22.04 13.35
C GLN A 627 19.84 -21.96 14.88
N LYS A 628 20.85 -21.34 15.49
CA LYS A 628 20.90 -21.08 16.95
C LYS A 628 19.70 -20.27 17.42
N GLY A 629 19.34 -19.20 16.70
CA GLY A 629 18.18 -18.36 17.03
C GLY A 629 16.87 -19.16 17.02
N ILE A 630 16.65 -19.97 15.98
CA ILE A 630 15.47 -20.84 15.86
C ILE A 630 15.47 -21.90 16.97
N LEU A 631 16.61 -22.56 17.20
CA LEU A 631 16.77 -23.61 18.21
C LEU A 631 16.45 -23.11 19.61
N LYS A 632 17.01 -21.96 20.01
CA LYS A 632 16.72 -21.35 21.32
C LYS A 632 15.23 -21.17 21.53
N PHE A 633 14.53 -20.63 20.55
CA PHE A 633 13.09 -20.43 20.66
C PHE A 633 12.32 -21.73 20.79
N LEU A 634 12.53 -22.68 19.87
CA LEU A 634 11.81 -23.95 19.88
C LEU A 634 12.09 -24.75 21.17
N ALA A 635 13.33 -24.71 21.68
CA ALA A 635 13.69 -25.35 22.93
C ALA A 635 13.02 -24.68 24.13
N VAL A 636 13.06 -23.35 24.24
CA VAL A 636 12.46 -22.60 25.36
C VAL A 636 10.95 -22.78 25.40
N GLN A 637 10.27 -22.69 24.26
CA GLN A 637 8.80 -22.81 24.20
C GLN A 637 8.30 -24.26 24.17
N GLY A 638 9.11 -25.21 23.70
CA GLY A 638 8.72 -26.61 23.56
C GLY A 638 9.13 -27.49 24.74
N LEU A 639 10.28 -27.25 25.37
CA LEU A 639 10.81 -28.16 26.40
C LEU A 639 10.53 -27.66 27.82
N PHE A 640 10.37 -26.35 28.00
CA PHE A 640 10.45 -25.72 29.32
C PHE A 640 9.23 -24.87 29.65
N THR A 641 8.94 -24.78 30.95
CA THR A 641 7.97 -23.87 31.56
C THR A 641 8.66 -23.11 32.69
N ALA A 642 8.33 -21.83 32.84
CA ALA A 642 8.82 -21.01 33.94
C ALA A 642 7.81 -21.04 35.10
N SER A 643 8.28 -21.34 36.32
CA SER A 643 7.45 -21.40 37.52
C SER A 643 7.29 -20.04 38.21
N LEU A 644 8.23 -19.11 38.01
CA LEU A 644 8.22 -17.75 38.55
C LEU A 644 8.27 -16.70 37.42
N GLY A 645 7.10 -16.26 36.97
CA GLY A 645 6.97 -15.12 36.04
C GLY A 645 7.18 -15.45 34.56
N SER A 646 7.04 -14.42 33.70
CA SER A 646 7.12 -14.55 32.24
C SER A 646 8.52 -14.32 31.66
N GLU A 647 9.50 -13.93 32.48
CA GLU A 647 10.87 -13.65 32.05
C GLU A 647 11.89 -14.26 33.02
N VAL A 648 12.87 -14.99 32.48
CA VAL A 648 13.98 -15.57 33.25
C VAL A 648 15.29 -15.17 32.58
N THR A 649 16.22 -14.59 33.34
CA THR A 649 17.54 -14.21 32.83
C THR A 649 18.56 -15.27 33.21
N SER A 650 19.25 -15.84 32.23
CA SER A 650 20.40 -16.69 32.48
C SER A 650 21.66 -15.83 32.55
N LEU A 651 22.36 -15.88 33.69
CA LEU A 651 23.65 -15.19 33.87
C LEU A 651 24.76 -15.84 33.02
N GLU A 652 24.71 -17.16 32.84
CA GLU A 652 25.68 -17.92 32.04
C GLU A 652 25.56 -17.61 30.54
N LEU A 653 24.33 -17.51 30.03
CA LEU A 653 24.08 -17.21 28.62
C LEU A 653 24.00 -15.70 28.34
N GLN A 654 23.96 -14.86 29.38
CA GLN A 654 23.75 -13.41 29.31
C GLN A 654 22.50 -13.03 28.49
N GLU A 655 21.46 -13.88 28.57
CA GLU A 655 20.25 -13.76 27.76
C GLU A 655 18.99 -13.84 28.63
N THR A 656 17.96 -13.10 28.22
CA THR A 656 16.63 -13.09 28.85
C THR A 656 15.67 -13.95 28.03
N PHE A 657 15.18 -15.03 28.62
CA PHE A 657 14.16 -15.90 28.01
C PHE A 657 12.78 -15.45 28.45
N ARG A 658 11.82 -15.50 27.52
CA ARG A 658 10.44 -15.05 27.73
C ARG A 658 9.47 -16.18 27.41
N TRP A 659 8.44 -16.32 28.23
CA TRP A 659 7.32 -17.22 28.00
C TRP A 659 6.03 -16.41 27.81
N PRO A 660 5.06 -16.92 27.01
CA PRO A 660 3.72 -16.35 26.94
C PRO A 660 3.06 -16.33 28.32
N LYS A 661 2.12 -15.39 28.52
CA LYS A 661 1.40 -15.29 29.80
C LYS A 661 0.39 -16.44 29.97
N THR A 662 -0.22 -16.88 28.87
CA THR A 662 -1.02 -18.11 28.86
C THR A 662 -0.14 -19.32 28.60
N ALA A 663 -0.40 -20.40 29.32
CA ALA A 663 0.29 -21.67 29.07
C ALA A 663 0.02 -22.13 27.63
N ILE A 664 1.09 -22.54 26.95
CA ILE A 664 1.02 -23.05 25.57
C ILE A 664 0.31 -24.41 25.58
N SER A 665 -0.52 -24.68 24.57
CA SER A 665 -1.19 -25.97 24.44
C SER A 665 -0.19 -27.12 24.28
N SER A 666 -0.55 -28.31 24.77
CA SER A 666 0.29 -29.51 24.62
C SER A 666 0.56 -29.87 23.16
N ALA A 667 -0.36 -29.53 22.25
CA ALA A 667 -0.20 -29.67 20.81
C ALA A 667 0.90 -28.76 20.26
N LEU A 668 0.91 -27.47 20.65
CA LEU A 668 1.94 -26.52 20.22
C LEU A 668 3.32 -26.88 20.79
N CYS A 669 3.38 -27.31 22.06
CA CYS A 669 4.60 -27.85 22.68
C CYS A 669 5.16 -29.03 21.87
N ARG A 670 4.30 -30.00 21.51
CA ARG A 670 4.68 -31.12 20.64
C ARG A 670 5.21 -30.65 19.28
N MET A 671 4.53 -29.69 18.65
CA MET A 671 4.97 -29.13 17.37
C MET A 671 6.35 -28.47 17.47
N CYS A 672 6.64 -27.73 18.53
CA CYS A 672 7.97 -27.14 18.76
C CYS A 672 9.06 -28.22 18.78
N ILE A 673 8.80 -29.35 19.45
CA ILE A 673 9.75 -30.47 19.53
C ILE A 673 9.90 -31.15 18.16
N GLU A 674 8.81 -31.37 17.43
CA GLU A 674 8.86 -31.93 16.07
C GLU A 674 9.66 -31.03 15.10
N GLN A 675 9.49 -29.71 15.19
CA GLN A 675 10.28 -28.76 14.40
C GLN A 675 11.76 -28.73 14.81
N LEU A 676 12.05 -28.92 16.11
CA LEU A 676 13.43 -29.04 16.60
C LEU A 676 14.09 -30.32 16.07
N GLN A 677 13.38 -31.44 16.03
CA GLN A 677 13.84 -32.68 15.41
C GLN A 677 14.15 -32.50 13.92
N LEU A 678 13.27 -31.79 13.20
CA LEU A 678 13.48 -31.46 11.79
C LEU A 678 14.69 -30.54 11.58
N LEU A 679 14.92 -29.57 12.48
CA LEU A 679 16.08 -28.68 12.45
C LEU A 679 17.39 -29.47 12.54
N PHE A 680 17.48 -30.42 13.48
CA PHE A 680 18.64 -31.29 13.65
C PHE A 680 18.86 -32.23 12.45
N ALA A 681 17.80 -32.82 11.91
CA ALA A 681 17.93 -33.66 10.70
C ALA A 681 18.42 -32.86 9.48
N ASN A 682 18.03 -31.58 9.37
CA ASN A 682 18.48 -30.70 8.29
C ASN A 682 19.93 -30.22 8.48
N SER A 683 20.40 -30.01 9.72
CA SER A 683 21.84 -29.73 9.95
C SER A 683 22.69 -30.93 9.56
N GLN A 684 22.27 -32.14 9.95
CA GLN A 684 23.02 -33.38 9.71
C GLN A 684 23.14 -33.73 8.22
N LYS A 685 22.09 -33.45 7.41
CA LYS A 685 22.13 -33.63 5.94
C LYS A 685 23.05 -32.64 5.23
N GLY A 686 23.27 -31.46 5.79
CA GLY A 686 24.07 -30.39 5.18
C GLY A 686 25.58 -30.55 5.33
N GLU A 687 26.04 -31.33 6.30
CA GLU A 687 27.46 -31.55 6.61
C GLU A 687 28.10 -32.70 5.80
N GLY A 688 27.33 -33.40 4.96
CA GLY A 688 27.75 -34.61 4.25
C GLY A 688 28.78 -34.45 3.12
N SER A 689 29.47 -33.31 2.96
CA SER A 689 30.55 -33.20 1.96
C SER A 689 31.48 -32.01 2.19
N ARG A 690 32.43 -32.09 3.14
CA ARG A 690 33.76 -31.49 2.95
C ARG A 690 34.75 -31.97 4.02
N PRO A 691 35.88 -32.57 3.62
CA PRO A 691 37.06 -32.58 4.47
C PRO A 691 37.67 -31.17 4.46
N LEU A 692 38.15 -30.72 5.63
CA LEU A 692 39.46 -30.06 5.83
C LEU A 692 39.49 -28.71 6.58
N LEU A 693 40.37 -28.72 7.60
CA LEU A 693 41.24 -27.67 8.17
C LEU A 693 40.78 -26.78 9.35
N ASN A 694 41.36 -27.10 10.52
CA ASN A 694 41.82 -26.24 11.62
C ASN A 694 40.84 -25.29 12.37
N CYS A 695 40.52 -25.73 13.60
CA CYS A 695 40.66 -24.98 14.86
C CYS A 695 40.08 -23.55 14.93
N VAL A 696 38.74 -23.44 15.01
CA VAL A 696 37.97 -22.51 15.89
C VAL A 696 36.61 -23.20 16.14
N GLU A 697 36.07 -23.14 17.35
CA GLU A 697 34.82 -23.76 17.84
C GLU A 697 33.90 -24.33 16.73
N GLN A 698 33.91 -25.66 16.60
CA GLN A 698 33.05 -26.41 15.67
C GLN A 698 31.60 -25.91 15.78
N SER A 699 31.03 -25.49 14.65
CA SER A 699 29.64 -25.04 14.50
C SER A 699 28.64 -26.19 14.61
N ASP A 700 28.78 -27.03 15.64
CA ASP A 700 27.92 -28.17 15.91
C ASP A 700 26.67 -27.73 16.68
N LEU A 701 25.51 -27.84 16.02
CA LEU A 701 24.22 -27.46 16.58
C LEU A 701 23.81 -28.40 17.73
N GLY A 702 24.19 -29.69 17.65
CA GLY A 702 23.92 -30.68 18.69
C GLY A 702 24.68 -30.38 19.99
N SER A 703 25.99 -30.14 19.90
CA SER A 703 26.80 -29.68 21.05
C SER A 703 26.24 -28.42 21.68
N TYR A 704 25.83 -27.44 20.85
CA TYR A 704 25.26 -26.19 21.35
C TYR A 704 23.94 -26.43 22.09
N PHE A 705 23.05 -27.26 21.55
CA PHE A 705 21.79 -27.61 22.19
C PHE A 705 21.99 -28.32 23.53
N MET A 706 22.92 -29.27 23.63
CA MET A 706 23.15 -30.00 24.87
C MET A 706 23.71 -29.10 25.98
N ARG A 707 24.62 -28.18 25.63
CA ARG A 707 25.06 -27.12 26.56
C ARG A 707 23.88 -26.24 26.98
N PHE A 708 23.08 -25.77 26.02
CA PHE A 708 21.91 -24.94 26.28
C PHE A 708 20.88 -25.62 27.19
N LEU A 709 20.60 -26.90 26.95
CA LEU A 709 19.71 -27.74 27.77
C LEU A 709 20.24 -27.83 29.21
N SER A 710 21.53 -28.14 29.39
CA SER A 710 22.15 -28.24 30.72
C SER A 710 22.09 -26.93 31.50
N THR A 711 22.31 -25.79 30.84
CA THR A 711 22.23 -24.46 31.44
C THR A 711 20.81 -24.05 31.79
N LEU A 712 19.80 -24.45 31.02
CA LEU A 712 18.41 -24.18 31.40
C LEU A 712 17.94 -25.06 32.56
N CYS A 713 18.36 -26.33 32.60
CA CYS A 713 18.06 -27.23 33.71
C CYS A 713 18.74 -26.83 35.03
N SER A 714 19.84 -26.06 35.00
CA SER A 714 20.49 -25.56 36.21
C SER A 714 19.75 -24.38 36.86
N ILE A 715 18.78 -23.77 36.16
CA ILE A 715 18.00 -22.64 36.66
C ILE A 715 16.82 -23.15 37.50
N PRO A 716 16.74 -22.84 38.82
CA PRO A 716 15.68 -23.37 39.70
C PRO A 716 14.25 -22.98 39.30
N SER A 717 14.10 -21.88 38.57
CA SER A 717 12.82 -21.31 38.13
C SER A 717 12.27 -21.93 36.84
N VAL A 718 13.03 -22.84 36.21
CA VAL A 718 12.69 -23.45 34.92
C VAL A 718 12.53 -24.95 35.12
N SER A 719 11.36 -25.48 34.77
CA SER A 719 11.05 -26.91 34.79
C SER A 719 10.74 -27.41 33.39
N TYR A 720 10.83 -28.72 33.18
CA TYR A 720 10.30 -29.31 31.94
C TYR A 720 8.79 -29.09 31.83
N PHE A 721 8.29 -28.91 30.60
CA PHE A 721 6.87 -28.68 30.33
C PHE A 721 5.98 -29.77 30.94
N ARG A 722 6.45 -31.02 30.90
CA ARG A 722 5.83 -32.14 31.58
C ARG A 722 6.69 -32.53 32.79
N PRO A 723 6.10 -32.72 33.98
CA PRO A 723 6.82 -33.31 35.11
C PRO A 723 7.23 -34.75 34.78
N LEU A 724 8.51 -35.06 34.97
CA LEU A 724 9.10 -36.37 34.71
C LEU A 724 9.02 -37.26 35.96
N GLU A 725 8.83 -38.56 35.76
CA GLU A 725 8.94 -39.56 36.83
C GLU A 725 10.43 -39.80 37.20
N THR A 726 10.72 -40.30 38.40
CA THR A 726 12.11 -40.48 38.89
C THR A 726 12.95 -41.38 37.97
N GLU A 727 12.35 -42.41 37.37
CA GLU A 727 13.01 -43.29 36.40
C GLU A 727 13.28 -42.58 35.06
N GLU A 728 12.33 -41.77 34.59
CA GLU A 728 12.48 -40.94 33.40
C GLU A 728 13.60 -39.90 33.59
N GLU A 729 13.68 -39.28 34.78
CA GLU A 729 14.72 -38.29 35.09
C GLU A 729 16.12 -38.93 35.17
N ASN A 730 16.23 -40.12 35.78
CA ASN A 730 17.48 -40.86 35.88
C ASN A 730 17.98 -41.32 34.50
N THR A 731 17.10 -41.85 33.67
CA THR A 731 17.44 -42.27 32.29
C THR A 731 17.82 -41.07 31.42
N LEU A 732 17.13 -39.94 31.55
CA LEU A 732 17.48 -38.70 30.85
C LEU A 732 18.87 -38.17 31.26
N LYS A 733 19.22 -38.22 32.56
CA LYS A 733 20.57 -37.86 33.04
C LYS A 733 21.64 -38.81 32.51
N LYS A 734 21.38 -40.13 32.49
CA LYS A 734 22.28 -41.13 31.90
C LYS A 734 22.48 -40.87 30.39
N LEU A 735 21.41 -40.52 29.67
CA LEU A 735 21.46 -40.19 28.24
C LEU A 735 22.29 -38.93 27.96
N GLN A 736 22.08 -37.86 28.74
CA GLN A 736 22.87 -36.64 28.65
C GLN A 736 24.35 -36.89 28.95
N ALA A 737 24.65 -37.68 29.98
CA ALA A 737 26.02 -38.05 30.31
C ALA A 737 26.68 -38.86 29.17
N MET A 738 25.93 -39.78 28.55
CA MET A 738 26.44 -40.54 27.40
C MET A 738 26.72 -39.65 26.19
N GLU A 739 25.82 -38.73 25.84
CA GLU A 739 26.04 -37.79 24.74
C GLU A 739 27.29 -36.93 24.99
N THR A 740 27.46 -36.40 26.20
CA THR A 740 28.63 -35.57 26.52
C THR A 740 29.93 -36.36 26.44
N SER A 741 29.91 -37.63 26.82
CA SER A 741 31.03 -38.57 26.69
C SER A 741 31.40 -38.80 25.22
N LEU A 742 30.42 -39.14 24.38
CA LEU A 742 30.63 -39.30 22.93
C LEU A 742 31.09 -37.99 22.27
N SER A 743 30.65 -36.83 22.76
CA SER A 743 31.12 -35.52 22.26
C SER A 743 32.59 -35.25 22.57
N LYS A 744 33.09 -35.74 23.70
CA LYS A 744 34.51 -35.64 24.06
C LYS A 744 35.31 -36.59 23.17
N GLU A 745 34.82 -37.81 22.98
CA GLU A 745 35.48 -38.81 22.15
C GLU A 745 35.55 -38.38 20.68
N GLU A 746 34.47 -37.81 20.13
CA GLU A 746 34.47 -37.25 18.77
C GLU A 746 35.56 -36.17 18.58
N ARG A 747 35.75 -35.30 19.59
CA ARG A 747 36.83 -34.29 19.57
C ARG A 747 38.22 -34.91 19.65
N ASN A 748 38.35 -36.05 20.31
CA ASN A 748 39.60 -36.80 20.45
C ASN A 748 39.95 -37.59 19.17
N CYS A 749 38.94 -38.07 18.43
CA CYS A 749 39.10 -38.96 17.25
C CYS A 749 39.56 -38.28 15.93
N GLY A 750 39.68 -36.96 15.87
CA GLY A 750 40.17 -36.24 14.67
C GLY A 750 39.32 -36.44 13.40
N LEU A 751 39.93 -36.40 12.21
CA LEU A 751 39.28 -36.59 10.89
C LEU A 751 39.11 -38.07 10.49
N SER A 752 38.88 -38.97 11.44
CA SER A 752 38.71 -40.41 11.18
C SER A 752 37.27 -40.77 10.79
N GLY A 753 37.07 -41.92 10.13
CA GLY A 753 35.72 -42.45 9.87
C GLY A 753 34.92 -42.70 11.15
N ASP A 754 35.59 -42.89 12.28
CA ASP A 754 34.99 -43.07 13.60
C ASP A 754 34.40 -41.76 14.16
N ALA A 755 34.96 -40.60 13.84
CA ALA A 755 34.38 -39.32 14.23
C ALA A 755 33.00 -39.10 13.59
N ASN A 756 32.81 -39.49 12.33
CA ASN A 756 31.50 -39.42 11.66
C ASN A 756 30.47 -40.39 12.28
N ARG A 757 30.92 -41.56 12.74
CA ARG A 757 30.07 -42.55 13.44
C ARG A 757 29.62 -42.02 14.80
N LEU A 758 30.56 -41.51 15.58
CA LEU A 758 30.29 -40.88 16.87
C LEU A 758 29.34 -39.69 16.70
N HIS A 759 29.55 -38.87 15.67
CA HIS A 759 28.67 -37.75 15.33
C HIS A 759 27.24 -38.21 15.02
N ALA A 760 27.07 -39.23 14.16
CA ALA A 760 25.76 -39.78 13.82
C ALA A 760 25.05 -40.38 15.05
N LEU A 761 25.80 -41.08 15.90
CA LEU A 761 25.31 -41.66 17.15
C LEU A 761 24.88 -40.57 18.14
N ARG A 762 25.67 -39.51 18.31
CA ARG A 762 25.30 -38.35 19.15
C ARG A 762 23.98 -37.71 18.69
N TYR A 763 23.83 -37.49 17.39
CA TYR A 763 22.59 -36.94 16.85
C TYR A 763 21.39 -37.88 17.05
N LEU A 764 21.59 -39.20 16.96
CA LEU A 764 20.55 -40.17 17.32
C LEU A 764 20.15 -40.06 18.80
N LEU A 765 21.11 -39.94 19.72
CA LEU A 765 20.83 -39.73 21.15
C LEU A 765 20.06 -38.42 21.40
N ILE A 766 20.39 -37.33 20.69
CA ILE A 766 19.66 -36.07 20.79
C ILE A 766 18.22 -36.23 20.28
N GLN A 767 17.99 -36.95 19.18
CA GLN A 767 16.65 -37.24 18.67
C GLN A 767 15.83 -38.10 19.66
N LEU A 768 16.47 -39.08 20.31
CA LEU A 768 15.86 -39.94 21.33
C LEU A 768 15.53 -39.17 22.59
N LEU A 769 16.41 -38.24 23.02
CA LEU A 769 16.14 -37.32 24.11
C LEU A 769 14.84 -36.55 23.86
N LEU A 770 14.67 -35.99 22.65
CA LEU A 770 13.47 -35.26 22.28
C LEU A 770 12.21 -36.14 22.22
N GLN A 771 12.32 -37.40 21.76
CA GLN A 771 11.21 -38.34 21.78
C GLN A 771 10.84 -38.80 23.20
N MET A 772 11.81 -38.98 24.09
CA MET A 772 11.55 -39.28 25.49
C MET A 772 10.78 -38.16 26.19
N LEU A 773 11.07 -36.89 25.87
CA LEU A 773 10.32 -35.76 26.40
C LEU A 773 8.87 -35.69 25.85
N LEU A 774 8.61 -36.28 24.68
CA LEU A 774 7.27 -36.37 24.09
C LEU A 774 6.47 -37.58 24.57
N ARG A 775 7.07 -38.78 24.53
CA ARG A 775 6.43 -40.09 24.71
C ARG A 775 7.36 -41.04 25.50
N PRO A 776 7.63 -40.77 26.79
CA PRO A 776 8.65 -41.50 27.55
C PRO A 776 8.39 -43.00 27.61
N LYS A 777 7.13 -43.42 27.82
CA LYS A 777 6.72 -44.83 27.93
C LYS A 777 7.07 -45.70 26.72
N GLU A 778 7.14 -45.11 25.53
CA GLU A 778 7.42 -45.84 24.29
C GLU A 778 8.92 -46.01 24.03
N TYR A 779 9.76 -45.15 24.62
CA TYR A 779 11.19 -45.04 24.28
C TYR A 779 12.13 -45.36 25.45
N LEU A 780 11.64 -45.48 26.68
CA LEU A 780 12.46 -45.65 27.89
C LEU A 780 13.32 -46.93 27.86
N GLU A 781 12.75 -48.05 27.43
CA GLU A 781 13.44 -49.34 27.31
C GLU A 781 14.51 -49.29 26.20
N ALA A 782 14.12 -48.84 25.00
CA ALA A 782 15.04 -48.70 23.88
C ALA A 782 16.19 -47.72 24.15
N VAL A 783 15.94 -46.64 24.88
CA VAL A 783 17.01 -45.69 25.28
C VAL A 783 17.97 -46.33 26.29
N SER A 784 17.45 -47.11 27.24
CA SER A 784 18.28 -47.79 28.24
C SER A 784 19.19 -48.84 27.57
N GLU A 785 18.64 -49.65 26.66
CA GLU A 785 19.41 -50.60 25.85
C GLU A 785 20.46 -49.91 24.98
N LEU A 786 20.09 -48.79 24.33
CA LEU A 786 21.02 -48.05 23.48
C LEU A 786 22.17 -47.44 24.28
N ILE A 787 21.91 -46.93 25.49
CA ILE A 787 22.97 -46.43 26.40
C ILE A 787 23.93 -47.56 26.75
N ILE A 788 23.43 -48.76 27.07
CA ILE A 788 24.26 -49.93 27.36
C ILE A 788 25.10 -50.31 26.15
N CYS A 789 24.50 -50.34 24.95
CA CYS A 789 25.22 -50.62 23.70
C CYS A 789 26.31 -49.57 23.43
N CYS A 790 26.03 -48.28 23.64
CA CYS A 790 27.01 -47.20 23.48
C CYS A 790 28.17 -47.35 24.47
N LYS A 791 27.90 -47.68 25.74
CA LYS A 791 28.94 -47.92 26.75
C LYS A 791 29.83 -49.11 26.40
N LYS A 792 29.25 -50.20 25.90
CA LYS A 792 30.01 -51.41 25.51
C LYS A 792 30.81 -51.21 24.22
N ALA A 793 30.25 -50.48 23.24
CA ALA A 793 30.91 -50.18 21.96
C ALA A 793 32.00 -49.11 22.09
N PHE A 794 31.84 -48.17 23.02
CA PHE A 794 32.76 -47.07 23.28
C PHE A 794 33.02 -46.95 24.80
N PRO A 795 33.87 -47.82 25.38
CA PRO A 795 34.17 -47.79 26.81
C PRO A 795 34.92 -46.51 27.16
N VAL A 796 34.27 -45.60 27.88
CA VAL A 796 34.86 -44.34 28.37
C VAL A 796 35.07 -44.44 29.88
N ALA A 797 36.28 -44.11 30.33
CA ALA A 797 36.79 -44.37 31.67
C ALA A 797 36.17 -43.54 32.83
N ASP A 798 35.13 -42.73 32.61
CA ASP A 798 34.81 -41.60 33.51
C ASP A 798 33.30 -41.43 33.89
N LEU A 799 32.44 -42.41 33.61
CA LEU A 799 31.06 -42.35 34.10
C LEU A 799 31.01 -42.84 35.55
N LEU A 800 30.60 -41.95 36.47
CA LEU A 800 30.38 -42.23 37.89
C LEU A 800 29.57 -43.52 38.07
N ASP A 801 30.27 -44.59 38.44
CA ASP A 801 29.67 -45.84 38.86
C ASP A 801 28.88 -45.60 40.16
N SER A 802 27.57 -45.79 40.08
CA SER A 802 26.78 -46.17 41.24
C SER A 802 27.21 -47.58 41.63
N PRO A 803 27.61 -47.86 42.88
CA PRO A 803 28.06 -49.19 43.27
C PRO A 803 26.84 -50.11 43.30
N GLY A 804 26.65 -50.92 42.26
CA GLY A 804 25.53 -51.87 42.22
C GLY A 804 25.19 -52.54 40.90
N GLU A 805 25.79 -52.19 39.75
CA GLU A 805 25.64 -53.02 38.54
C GLU A 805 26.83 -53.98 38.46
N GLU A 806 26.57 -55.23 38.86
CA GLU A 806 27.49 -56.35 38.75
C GLU A 806 27.85 -56.58 37.27
N ASP A 807 29.15 -56.63 36.99
CA ASP A 807 29.72 -57.17 35.76
C ASP A 807 29.30 -58.64 35.63
N LEU A 808 28.22 -58.89 34.89
CA LEU A 808 27.96 -60.21 34.33
C LEU A 808 28.69 -60.30 32.99
N ASP A 809 29.95 -60.75 33.08
CA ASP A 809 30.61 -61.48 31.99
C ASP A 809 29.76 -62.72 31.67
N ASP A 810 28.82 -62.58 30.73
CA ASP A 810 28.08 -63.70 30.17
C ASP A 810 28.55 -63.97 28.72
N ASP A 811 29.27 -65.08 28.56
CA ASP A 811 29.79 -65.69 27.32
C ASP A 811 28.66 -66.20 26.38
N GLY A 812 27.45 -65.64 26.53
CA GLY A 812 26.24 -65.93 25.76
C GLY A 812 25.44 -64.68 25.36
N ALA A 813 25.94 -63.46 25.65
CA ALA A 813 25.28 -62.24 25.23
C ALA A 813 25.33 -62.09 23.69
N PRO A 814 24.21 -61.78 23.00
CA PRO A 814 24.23 -61.45 21.58
C PRO A 814 25.27 -60.36 21.32
N ALA A 815 25.97 -60.42 20.17
CA ALA A 815 27.01 -59.46 19.87
C ALA A 815 26.43 -58.04 20.04
N VAL A 816 27.18 -57.13 20.66
CA VAL A 816 26.71 -55.75 20.97
C VAL A 816 26.10 -55.07 19.73
N MET A 817 26.59 -55.44 18.55
CA MET A 817 26.08 -55.01 17.25
C MET A 817 24.69 -55.57 16.90
N ASP A 818 24.39 -56.82 17.26
CA ASP A 818 23.07 -57.44 17.05
C ASP A 818 22.03 -56.77 17.94
N VAL A 819 22.35 -56.54 19.21
CA VAL A 819 21.47 -55.80 20.13
C VAL A 819 21.25 -54.37 19.64
N LEU A 820 22.30 -53.68 19.21
CA LEU A 820 22.19 -52.33 18.65
C LEU A 820 21.29 -52.32 17.40
N VAL A 821 21.44 -53.28 16.49
CA VAL A 821 20.62 -53.37 15.27
C VAL A 821 19.16 -53.70 15.64
N ASP A 822 18.91 -54.61 16.57
CA ASP A 822 17.57 -54.97 17.03
C ASP A 822 16.88 -53.80 17.74
N THR A 823 17.58 -53.06 18.60
CA THR A 823 17.05 -51.83 19.22
C THR A 823 16.78 -50.75 18.16
N LEU A 824 17.62 -50.60 17.14
CA LEU A 824 17.34 -49.67 16.03
C LEU A 824 16.14 -50.10 15.19
N LEU A 825 15.96 -51.40 14.95
CA LEU A 825 14.82 -51.96 14.23
C LEU A 825 13.52 -51.84 15.02
N SER A 826 13.56 -51.99 16.35
CA SER A 826 12.39 -51.82 17.22
C SER A 826 11.90 -50.36 17.27
N LEU A 827 12.79 -49.39 17.07
CA LEU A 827 12.48 -47.96 16.99
C LEU A 827 11.87 -47.52 15.63
N LEU A 828 12.09 -48.26 14.54
CA LEU A 828 11.64 -47.87 13.18
C LEU A 828 10.10 -47.72 13.01
N PRO A 829 9.25 -48.61 13.56
CA PRO A 829 7.79 -48.53 13.34
C PRO A 829 7.14 -47.28 13.95
N GLN A 830 7.69 -46.76 15.05
CA GLN A 830 7.07 -45.67 15.83
C GLN A 830 7.79 -44.31 15.68
N SER A 831 8.88 -44.28 14.89
CA SER A 831 9.78 -43.14 14.77
C SER A 831 9.32 -42.08 13.77
N SER A 832 9.55 -40.82 14.14
CA SER A 832 9.35 -39.66 13.27
C SER A 832 10.29 -39.73 12.05
N ALA A 833 9.97 -39.03 10.96
CA ALA A 833 10.83 -39.02 9.77
C ALA A 833 12.28 -38.53 10.03
N PRO A 834 12.50 -37.50 10.89
CA PRO A 834 13.85 -37.15 11.36
C PRO A 834 14.58 -38.30 12.07
N MET A 835 13.88 -38.99 12.96
CA MET A 835 14.42 -40.13 13.70
C MET A 835 14.77 -41.30 12.77
N ARG A 836 13.90 -41.64 11.81
CA ARG A 836 14.20 -42.66 10.79
C ARG A 836 15.45 -42.32 9.98
N THR A 837 15.61 -41.05 9.62
CA THR A 837 16.82 -40.58 8.92
C THR A 837 18.07 -40.78 9.80
N ALA A 838 18.00 -40.44 11.08
CA ALA A 838 19.13 -40.61 12.01
C ALA A 838 19.47 -42.10 12.21
N ILE A 839 18.45 -42.95 12.38
CA ILE A 839 18.60 -44.42 12.48
C ILE A 839 19.22 -44.99 11.20
N GLU A 840 18.74 -44.58 10.02
CA GLU A 840 19.30 -44.98 8.74
C GLU A 840 20.77 -44.57 8.62
N GLN A 841 21.13 -43.35 9.00
CA GLN A 841 22.52 -42.89 8.94
C GLN A 841 23.45 -43.71 9.84
N VAL A 842 23.03 -43.99 11.07
CA VAL A 842 23.78 -44.87 11.99
C VAL A 842 23.88 -46.28 11.40
N ARG A 843 22.78 -46.83 10.86
CA ARG A 843 22.76 -48.15 10.21
C ARG A 843 23.67 -48.23 8.99
N TRP A 844 23.65 -47.24 8.11
CA TRP A 844 24.53 -47.16 6.94
C TRP A 844 26.01 -47.12 7.36
N MET A 845 26.33 -46.36 8.40
CA MET A 845 27.71 -46.28 8.89
C MET A 845 28.19 -47.55 9.62
N LEU A 846 27.26 -48.30 10.24
CA LEU A 846 27.54 -49.61 10.83
C LEU A 846 27.68 -50.72 9.76
N LEU A 847 26.90 -50.66 8.68
CA LEU A 847 27.01 -51.61 7.56
C LEU A 847 28.32 -51.47 6.78
N CYS A 848 28.85 -50.26 6.62
CA CYS A 848 30.17 -50.03 6.02
C CYS A 848 31.37 -50.58 6.84
N ILE A 849 31.13 -51.30 7.94
CA ILE A 849 32.13 -52.01 8.75
C ILE A 849 32.13 -53.52 8.45
N LEU A 850 31.00 -54.03 7.95
CA LEU A 850 30.78 -55.46 7.70
C LEU A 850 31.18 -55.88 6.27
N GLU A 851 31.49 -54.92 5.40
CA GLU A 851 32.23 -55.08 4.13
C GLU A 851 33.68 -54.67 4.32
#